data_AF-A0A522AQK2-F1
#
_entry.id   AF-A0A522AQK2-F1
#
_cell.length_a   1.000
_cell.length_b   1.000
_cell.length_c   1.000
_cell.angle_alpha   90.00
_cell.angle_beta   90.00
_cell.angle_gamma   90.00
#
_symmetry.space_group_name_H-M   'P 1'
#
loop_
_entity.id
_entity.type
_entity.pdbx_description
1 polymer ?
#
loop_
_entity_poly.entity_id
_entity_poly.type
_entity_poly.pdbx_seq_one_letter_code
_entity_poly.pdbx_strand_id
1 'polypeptide(L)'
;MAVAAHPQPWSVTLGVGRIRYPGLRLDDLELRLGAGSADLDIGLLALGGASLRKLKLHCAVFAWRAEQAHCQRGLLRGPAPLDRARIAFALSPDGQRGRLTMDLAEGGHLAAELAAGDLRVQINKFDPKLLKPWLPDLAVFNPGGTLDCTLRLPLDPGPTPAEAACTLRQGAFASADGLQAGEALALDLTASAQATADGWRWEARLDWREGALYVHPIYVPAGAKLSAQGVVAGDRIRVERAALAMAGVGTVQGRADVALRPFAIGDAEIAVAAEDLAVFGARFLAPLLMPAQADKLTFGGRAEATVTLAGGRPTALAVQLDRARIEHAGFELGLGPVTGAAVWHDGGTGAVRLDVGGGRWQALEFGAFGFAARVEPGTVTLAPMVVPVLDGNLRLDDLALRRDAGGWYGEGRAAIDPIAMPRLSAALGLPVMGGSLSAALPRLRVRPGEIAADGEIAIDLFAGRVAISDLRLIEPFGVGAYARAEMKAQGIDLGMLTRSFDFGSISGRVDAQVRGLELVHWRPVAFDAQVASSPGRYRRRISQRALQSIGALGGAGVVNAIQRSALRFFDSFGYRRIGLSCVLKNGVCRMDGIESGRARPDGGFLIIQGGGVPALDVVGYNRRIDWDELLTRLGRVTKVEAAPVVE
;
A
#
# COMPACT_ATOMS: atom_id res chain seq x y z
N MET A 1 71.81 62.58 14.73
CA MET A 1 71.75 61.13 15.00
C MET A 1 70.87 60.90 16.21
N ALA A 2 69.59 60.58 16.00
CA ALA A 2 68.71 60.11 17.05
C ALA A 2 68.54 58.60 16.83
N VAL A 3 69.01 57.81 17.79
CA VAL A 3 68.96 56.35 17.77
C VAL A 3 67.50 55.94 17.91
N ALA A 4 66.91 55.43 16.83
CA ALA A 4 65.64 54.73 16.90
C ALA A 4 65.87 53.42 17.67
N ALA A 5 65.36 53.36 18.90
CA ALA A 5 65.28 52.12 19.65
C ALA A 5 64.29 51.20 18.93
N HIS A 6 64.79 50.30 18.09
CA HIS A 6 64.00 49.18 17.59
C HIS A 6 63.73 48.24 18.77
N PRO A 7 62.47 47.96 19.13
CA PRO A 7 62.18 46.94 20.14
C PRO A 7 62.73 45.59 19.63
N GLN A 8 63.56 44.94 20.45
CA GLN A 8 64.08 43.61 20.12
C GLN A 8 62.91 42.62 19.97
N PRO A 9 62.87 41.79 18.92
CA PRO A 9 61.88 40.74 18.78
C PRO A 9 62.16 39.67 19.85
N TRP A 10 61.27 39.55 20.83
CA TRP A 10 61.25 38.45 21.77
C TRP A 10 60.23 37.40 21.31
N SER A 11 60.51 36.13 21.61
CA SER A 11 59.55 35.06 21.46
C SER A 11 59.54 34.18 22.71
N VAL A 12 58.35 33.76 23.12
CA VAL A 12 58.16 32.83 24.24
C VAL A 12 57.36 31.65 23.72
N THR A 13 57.87 30.44 23.89
CA THR A 13 57.16 29.20 23.54
C THR A 13 56.72 28.49 24.81
N LEU A 14 55.43 28.18 24.90
CA LEU A 14 54.80 27.41 25.97
C LEU A 14 54.18 26.15 25.38
N GLY A 15 54.63 24.99 25.86
CA GLY A 15 54.00 23.70 25.55
C GLY A 15 53.04 23.30 26.65
N VAL A 16 51.79 23.00 26.30
CA VAL A 16 50.80 22.40 27.20
C VAL A 16 50.40 21.04 26.64
N GLY A 17 50.76 19.96 27.34
CA GLY A 17 50.53 18.61 26.82
C GLY A 17 49.06 18.28 26.61
N ARG A 18 48.17 18.75 27.51
CA ARG A 18 46.74 18.44 27.44
C ARG A 18 45.90 19.41 28.27
N ILE A 19 44.77 19.86 27.71
CA ILE A 19 43.69 20.55 28.43
C ILE A 19 42.42 19.70 28.33
N ARG A 20 41.72 19.50 29.46
CA ARG A 20 40.43 18.80 29.51
C ARG A 20 39.38 19.68 30.17
N TYR A 21 38.23 19.78 29.52
CA TYR A 21 37.00 20.37 30.02
C TYR A 21 35.84 19.38 29.75
N PRO A 22 34.70 19.40 30.47
CA PRO A 22 33.56 18.56 30.14
C PRO A 22 33.17 18.70 28.66
N GLY A 23 33.27 17.61 27.89
CA GLY A 23 32.97 17.58 26.46
C GLY A 23 34.06 18.14 25.52
N LEU A 24 35.16 18.72 26.03
CA LEU A 24 36.25 19.29 25.24
C LEU A 24 37.61 18.71 25.68
N ARG A 25 38.39 18.17 24.74
CA ARG A 25 39.78 17.77 24.97
C ARG A 25 40.68 18.41 23.93
N LEU A 26 41.73 19.06 24.38
CA LEU A 26 42.81 19.58 23.56
C LEU A 26 44.09 18.83 23.93
N ASP A 27 44.76 18.23 22.95
CA ASP A 27 46.06 17.57 23.15
C ASP A 27 47.14 18.24 22.27
N ASP A 28 48.38 18.17 22.75
CA ASP A 28 49.59 18.67 22.08
C ASP A 28 49.47 20.16 21.67
N LEU A 29 49.29 21.03 22.67
CA LEU A 29 49.19 22.48 22.47
C LEU A 29 50.58 23.11 22.51
N GLU A 30 50.93 23.89 21.49
CA GLU A 30 52.15 24.69 21.46
C GLU A 30 51.78 26.16 21.17
N LEU A 31 51.96 27.01 22.16
CA LEU A 31 51.73 28.46 22.05
C LEU A 31 53.06 29.17 21.88
N ARG A 32 53.22 29.93 20.79
CA ARG A 32 54.36 30.81 20.52
C ARG A 32 53.89 32.25 20.55
N LEU A 33 54.37 33.03 21.52
CA LEU A 33 54.08 34.45 21.65
C LEU A 33 55.21 35.25 21.00
N GLY A 34 54.87 36.26 20.23
CA GLY A 34 55.79 37.26 19.70
C GLY A 34 55.40 38.67 20.10
N ALA A 35 56.12 39.67 19.62
CA ALA A 35 55.83 41.08 19.87
C ALA A 35 54.48 41.51 19.25
N GLY A 36 53.39 41.32 19.99
CA GLY A 36 52.02 41.67 19.58
C GLY A 36 51.31 40.62 18.72
N SER A 37 51.86 39.41 18.62
CA SER A 37 51.27 38.28 17.88
C SER A 37 51.32 37.00 18.70
N ALA A 38 50.46 36.03 18.36
CA ALA A 38 50.47 34.71 18.99
C ALA A 38 50.14 33.63 17.95
N ASP A 39 50.89 32.53 17.96
CA ASP A 39 50.63 31.34 17.18
C ASP A 39 50.32 30.19 18.14
N LEU A 40 49.19 29.51 17.94
CA LEU A 40 48.79 28.34 18.73
C LEU A 40 48.63 27.14 17.80
N ASP A 41 49.51 26.15 17.93
CA ASP A 41 49.38 24.85 17.30
C ASP A 41 48.62 23.90 18.25
N ILE A 42 47.60 23.21 17.73
CA ILE A 42 46.76 22.23 18.44
C ILE A 42 46.84 20.89 17.70
N GLY A 43 47.50 19.89 18.31
CA GLY A 43 47.64 18.57 17.69
C GLY A 43 46.30 17.84 17.55
N LEU A 44 45.45 17.88 18.58
CA LEU A 44 44.10 17.32 18.58
C LEU A 44 43.11 18.24 19.31
N LEU A 45 41.99 18.51 18.67
CA LEU A 45 40.77 19.05 19.27
C LEU A 45 39.71 17.95 19.21
N ALA A 46 39.25 17.47 20.36
CA ALA A 46 38.10 16.58 20.46
C ALA A 46 36.94 17.27 21.17
N LEU A 47 35.76 17.23 20.54
CA LEU A 47 34.52 17.82 21.02
C LEU A 47 33.42 16.74 20.94
N GLY A 48 32.96 16.25 22.08
CA GLY A 48 32.05 15.09 22.13
C GLY A 48 32.68 13.85 21.47
N GLY A 49 32.01 13.29 20.45
CA GLY A 49 32.52 12.18 19.64
C GLY A 49 33.41 12.58 18.46
N ALA A 50 33.53 13.88 18.18
CA ALA A 50 34.25 14.42 17.04
C ALA A 50 35.72 14.67 17.39
N SER A 51 36.61 14.55 16.40
CA SER A 51 38.00 14.98 16.58
C SER A 51 38.60 15.60 15.32
N LEU A 52 39.20 16.77 15.47
CA LEU A 52 39.96 17.47 14.45
C LEU A 52 41.44 17.46 14.83
N ARG A 53 42.32 17.27 13.86
CA ARG A 53 43.77 17.21 14.08
C ARG A 53 44.47 18.34 13.35
N LYS A 54 45.64 18.74 13.86
CA LYS A 54 46.54 19.73 13.22
C LYS A 54 45.87 21.08 12.98
N LEU A 55 45.20 21.62 13.99
CA LEU A 55 44.64 22.97 13.94
C LEU A 55 45.72 23.99 14.32
N LYS A 56 45.79 25.10 13.59
CA LYS A 56 46.73 26.19 13.86
C LYS A 56 45.96 27.50 13.93
N LEU A 57 46.18 28.28 14.97
CA LEU A 57 45.64 29.62 15.11
C LEU A 57 46.77 30.63 15.04
N HIS A 58 46.77 31.48 14.02
CA HIS A 58 47.64 32.65 13.94
C HIS A 58 46.87 33.90 14.34
N CYS A 59 47.26 34.55 15.43
CA CYS A 59 46.71 35.81 15.88
C CYS A 59 47.66 36.97 15.56
N ALA A 60 47.31 37.78 14.55
CA ALA A 60 48.13 38.88 14.08
C ALA A 60 48.12 40.11 15.02
N VAL A 61 47.12 40.21 15.90
CA VAL A 61 47.02 41.26 16.92
C VAL A 61 46.61 40.61 18.22
N PHE A 62 47.64 40.31 19.03
CA PHE A 62 47.52 39.68 20.33
C PHE A 62 48.02 40.61 21.43
N ALA A 63 47.26 40.69 22.51
CA ALA A 63 47.68 41.42 23.71
C ALA A 63 47.33 40.61 24.96
N TRP A 64 48.32 40.44 25.82
CA TRP A 64 48.13 39.93 27.16
C TRP A 64 48.10 41.11 28.13
N ARG A 65 46.93 41.43 28.70
CA ARG A 65 46.78 42.47 29.73
C ARG A 65 46.52 41.80 31.07
N ALA A 66 46.75 42.52 32.17
CA ALA A 66 46.57 41.99 33.53
C ALA A 66 45.18 41.36 33.76
N GLU A 67 44.15 41.85 33.05
CA GLU A 67 42.78 41.38 33.22
C GLU A 67 42.26 40.43 32.13
N GLN A 68 42.85 40.40 30.93
CA GLN A 68 42.36 39.63 29.78
C GLN A 68 43.43 39.34 28.72
N ALA A 69 43.37 38.15 28.13
CA ALA A 69 44.05 37.81 26.88
C ALA A 69 43.14 38.14 25.70
N HIS A 70 43.63 38.94 24.75
CA HIS A 70 42.87 39.40 23.59
C HIS A 70 43.52 38.96 22.28
N CYS A 71 42.72 38.38 21.39
CA CYS A 71 43.04 38.22 19.98
C CYS A 71 42.00 38.96 19.13
N GLN A 72 42.42 39.94 18.32
CA GLN A 72 41.50 40.72 17.48
C GLN A 72 41.46 40.25 16.02
N ARG A 73 42.55 39.66 15.52
CA ARG A 73 42.68 39.21 14.12
C ARG A 73 43.30 37.81 14.07
N GLY A 74 42.55 36.83 14.54
CA GLY A 74 42.91 35.42 14.47
C GLY A 74 42.51 34.78 13.14
N LEU A 75 43.36 33.91 12.62
CA LEU A 75 43.09 33.06 11.46
C LEU A 75 43.39 31.61 11.83
N LEU A 76 42.39 30.75 11.73
CA LEU A 76 42.53 29.31 11.86
C LEU A 76 42.99 28.70 10.54
N ARG A 77 43.82 27.66 10.62
CA ARG A 77 44.23 26.80 9.50
C ARG A 77 44.14 25.35 9.96
N GLY A 78 43.58 24.49 9.12
CA GLY A 78 43.40 23.08 9.48
C GLY A 78 42.36 22.38 8.61
N PRO A 79 41.68 21.34 9.14
CA PRO A 79 40.61 20.68 8.41
C PRO A 79 39.34 21.56 8.34
N ALA A 80 38.56 21.37 7.27
CA ALA A 80 37.21 21.93 7.17
C ALA A 80 36.32 21.45 8.35
N PRO A 81 35.38 22.28 8.84
CA PRO A 81 35.05 23.61 8.33
C PRO A 81 35.82 24.76 9.01
N LEU A 82 36.79 24.46 9.88
CA LEU A 82 37.54 25.50 10.61
C LEU A 82 38.70 26.10 9.80
N ASP A 83 39.02 25.53 8.63
CA ASP A 83 40.07 26.09 7.77
C ASP A 83 39.73 27.52 7.35
N ARG A 84 40.69 28.42 7.50
CA ARG A 84 40.58 29.86 7.19
C ARG A 84 39.49 30.59 7.97
N ALA A 85 38.95 30.02 9.04
CA ALA A 85 38.01 30.71 9.91
C ALA A 85 38.69 31.90 10.60
N ARG A 86 38.02 33.05 10.62
CA ARG A 86 38.49 34.24 11.33
C ARG A 86 37.95 34.21 12.73
N ILE A 87 38.81 34.40 13.71
CA ILE A 87 38.44 34.32 15.12
C ILE A 87 38.95 35.56 15.86
N ALA A 88 38.10 36.10 16.73
CA ALA A 88 38.48 37.09 17.71
C ALA A 88 37.99 36.63 19.07
N PHE A 89 38.79 36.83 20.12
CA PHE A 89 38.39 36.47 21.47
C PHE A 89 39.00 37.40 22.52
N ALA A 90 38.33 37.46 23.66
CA ALA A 90 38.81 38.07 24.89
C ALA A 90 38.51 37.08 26.02
N LEU A 91 39.51 36.68 26.80
CA LEU A 91 39.36 35.70 27.88
C LEU A 91 40.04 36.21 29.15
N SER A 92 39.34 36.19 30.29
CA SER A 92 39.94 36.53 31.58
C SER A 92 40.92 35.43 32.04
N PRO A 93 41.99 35.78 32.77
CA PRO A 93 42.97 34.81 33.26
C PRO A 93 42.38 33.71 34.15
N ASP A 94 41.29 33.99 34.87
CA ASP A 94 40.57 33.01 35.70
C ASP A 94 39.67 32.06 34.88
N GLY A 95 39.52 32.31 33.57
CA GLY A 95 38.66 31.53 32.69
C GLY A 95 37.15 31.69 32.94
N GLN A 96 36.73 32.62 33.81
CA GLN A 96 35.34 32.79 34.23
C GLN A 96 34.53 33.77 33.36
N ARG A 97 35.23 34.62 32.59
CA ARG A 97 34.63 35.58 31.67
C ARG A 97 35.32 35.50 30.32
N GLY A 98 34.55 35.42 29.26
CA GLY A 98 35.11 35.40 27.92
C GLY A 98 34.12 35.77 26.85
N ARG A 99 34.64 36.26 25.72
CA ARG A 99 33.89 36.41 24.48
C ARG A 99 34.69 35.84 23.34
N LEU A 100 34.03 35.19 22.40
CA LEU A 100 34.61 34.64 21.20
C LEU A 100 33.66 34.90 20.05
N THR A 101 34.18 35.40 18.94
CA THR A 101 33.47 35.51 17.67
C THR A 101 34.27 34.78 16.60
N MET A 102 33.59 34.00 15.78
CA MET A 102 34.20 33.20 14.73
C MET A 102 33.37 33.28 13.45
N ASP A 103 33.99 33.71 12.36
CA ASP A 103 33.42 33.67 11.01
C ASP A 103 34.05 32.53 10.23
N LEU A 104 33.24 31.58 9.77
CA LEU A 104 33.71 30.46 8.98
C LEU A 104 33.90 30.86 7.51
N ALA A 105 34.89 30.26 6.85
CA ALA A 105 35.20 30.57 5.44
C ALA A 105 34.06 30.15 4.48
N GLU A 106 33.35 29.07 4.83
CA GLU A 106 32.21 28.54 4.07
C GLU A 106 30.87 29.20 4.44
N GLY A 107 30.91 30.25 5.27
CA GLY A 107 29.72 30.95 5.77
C GLY A 107 29.29 30.49 7.16
N GLY A 108 28.64 31.40 7.89
CA GLY A 108 28.23 31.20 9.27
C GLY A 108 29.06 32.02 10.25
N HIS A 109 28.36 32.59 11.24
CA HIS A 109 28.92 33.39 12.30
C HIS A 109 28.59 32.74 13.64
N LEU A 110 29.59 32.52 14.48
CA LEU A 110 29.44 32.03 15.83
C LEU A 110 29.91 33.11 16.81
N ALA A 111 29.06 33.47 17.77
CA ALA A 111 29.42 34.31 18.90
C ALA A 111 29.18 33.52 20.19
N ALA A 112 30.16 33.47 21.08
CA ALA A 112 30.05 32.84 22.38
C ALA A 112 30.44 33.84 23.47
N GLU A 113 29.64 33.91 24.52
CA GLU A 113 29.91 34.72 25.71
C GLU A 113 29.83 33.82 26.95
N LEU A 114 30.90 33.81 27.71
CA LEU A 114 30.99 33.15 29.01
C LEU A 114 30.95 34.24 30.09
N ALA A 115 29.97 34.15 30.97
CA ALA A 115 29.88 35.03 32.13
C ALA A 115 29.20 34.31 33.30
N ALA A 116 29.85 34.35 34.48
CA ALA A 116 29.27 33.84 35.74
C ALA A 116 28.79 32.38 35.66
N GLY A 117 29.59 31.50 35.04
CA GLY A 117 29.26 30.07 34.91
C GLY A 117 28.24 29.73 33.82
N ASP A 118 27.71 30.72 33.09
CA ASP A 118 26.80 30.52 31.95
C ASP A 118 27.52 30.79 30.62
N LEU A 119 27.45 29.83 29.70
CA LEU A 119 27.92 29.96 28.32
C LEU A 119 26.72 30.22 27.39
N ARG A 120 26.67 31.39 26.77
CA ARG A 120 25.70 31.72 25.72
C ARG A 120 26.37 31.61 24.37
N VAL A 121 25.76 30.88 23.44
CA VAL A 121 26.27 30.71 22.07
C VAL A 121 25.19 31.13 21.09
N GLN A 122 25.52 32.05 20.19
CA GLN A 122 24.72 32.42 19.04
C GLN A 122 25.40 31.92 17.78
N ILE A 123 24.65 31.20 16.97
CA ILE A 123 25.07 30.68 15.68
C ILE A 123 24.12 31.32 14.67
N ASN A 124 24.67 31.99 13.66
CA ASN A 124 23.88 32.67 12.64
C ASN A 124 24.34 32.22 11.26
N LYS A 125 23.39 31.96 10.36
CA LYS A 125 23.62 31.59 8.96
C LYS A 125 24.57 30.41 8.76
N PHE A 126 24.49 29.41 9.63
CA PHE A 126 25.37 28.24 9.57
C PHE A 126 24.81 27.21 8.57
N ASP A 127 25.63 26.70 7.66
CA ASP A 127 25.21 25.62 6.76
C ASP A 127 25.31 24.26 7.49
N PRO A 128 24.22 23.48 7.66
CA PRO A 128 24.25 22.15 8.25
C PRO A 128 25.28 21.19 7.66
N LYS A 129 25.74 21.39 6.41
CA LYS A 129 26.83 20.60 5.80
C LYS A 129 28.11 20.65 6.61
N LEU A 130 28.34 21.76 7.31
CA LEU A 130 29.53 21.96 8.13
C LEU A 130 29.50 21.07 9.38
N LEU A 131 28.33 20.52 9.78
CA LEU A 131 28.23 19.61 10.93
C LEU A 131 28.84 18.21 10.69
N LYS A 132 29.18 17.86 9.44
CA LYS A 132 29.66 16.52 9.06
C LYS A 132 30.80 15.98 9.94
N PRO A 133 31.85 16.74 10.32
CA PRO A 133 32.91 16.21 11.18
C PRO A 133 32.46 15.93 12.61
N TRP A 134 31.37 16.56 13.05
CA TRP A 134 30.83 16.42 14.40
C TRP A 134 29.68 15.42 14.49
N LEU A 135 28.95 15.19 13.40
CA LEU A 135 27.82 14.27 13.30
C LEU A 135 27.98 13.39 12.04
N PRO A 136 28.91 12.42 12.06
CA PRO A 136 29.23 11.62 10.87
C PRO A 136 28.05 10.81 10.35
N ASP A 137 27.15 10.36 11.23
CA ASP A 137 25.95 9.61 10.85
C ASP A 137 24.97 10.45 10.01
N LEU A 138 24.98 11.78 10.17
CA LEU A 138 24.18 12.70 9.35
C LEU A 138 24.84 13.02 8.01
N ALA A 139 26.13 12.75 7.85
CA ALA A 139 26.85 13.10 6.63
C ALA A 139 26.30 12.39 5.38
N VAL A 140 25.74 11.20 5.57
CA VAL A 140 25.12 10.36 4.52
C VAL A 140 23.90 11.06 3.88
N PHE A 141 23.23 11.94 4.62
CA PHE A 141 22.06 12.68 4.15
C PHE A 141 22.39 14.01 3.45
N ASN A 142 23.68 14.39 3.41
CA ASN A 142 24.15 15.66 2.85
C ASN A 142 23.27 16.88 3.23
N PRO A 143 23.03 17.11 4.54
CA PRO A 143 22.09 18.12 5.00
C PRO A 143 22.58 19.51 4.62
N GLY A 144 21.71 20.41 4.20
CA GLY A 144 22.02 21.80 3.88
C GLY A 144 20.91 22.75 4.30
N GLY A 145 21.15 24.05 4.13
CA GLY A 145 20.21 25.11 4.48
C GLY A 145 20.88 26.23 5.28
N THR A 146 20.09 27.01 6.00
CA THR A 146 20.56 28.09 6.87
C THR A 146 20.05 27.85 8.29
N LEU A 147 20.97 27.56 9.22
CA LEU A 147 20.68 27.32 10.62
C LEU A 147 21.09 28.53 11.46
N ASP A 148 20.13 29.06 12.20
CA ASP A 148 20.33 30.06 13.25
C ASP A 148 20.00 29.41 14.60
N CYS A 149 20.86 29.52 15.61
CA CYS A 149 20.65 28.95 16.94
C CYS A 149 21.09 29.90 18.05
N THR A 150 20.34 29.94 19.14
CA THR A 150 20.75 30.51 20.41
C THR A 150 20.77 29.40 21.45
N LEU A 151 21.92 29.19 22.09
CA LEU A 151 22.15 28.19 23.12
C LEU A 151 22.51 28.89 24.43
N ARG A 152 22.01 28.38 25.55
CA ARG A 152 22.44 28.76 26.90
C ARG A 152 22.82 27.49 27.63
N LEU A 153 24.07 27.40 28.04
CA LEU A 153 24.67 26.20 28.63
C LEU A 153 25.24 26.56 30.00
N PRO A 154 24.64 26.11 31.12
CA PRO A 154 25.26 26.24 32.42
C PRO A 154 26.49 25.31 32.49
N LEU A 155 27.63 25.85 32.95
CA LEU A 155 28.88 25.10 33.07
C LEU A 155 28.97 24.30 34.38
N ASP A 156 28.29 24.77 35.43
CA ASP A 156 28.21 24.09 36.70
C ASP A 156 26.94 23.21 36.79
N PRO A 157 27.05 21.98 37.32
CA PRO A 157 25.88 21.15 37.57
C PRO A 157 25.00 21.81 38.64
N GLY A 158 23.85 22.34 38.22
CA GLY A 158 22.92 23.07 39.07
C GLY A 158 21.47 23.00 38.57
N PRO A 159 20.53 23.71 39.22
CA PRO A 159 19.12 23.68 38.84
C PRO A 159 18.83 24.40 37.52
N THR A 160 19.75 25.23 37.04
CA THR A 160 19.59 25.97 35.77
C THR A 160 19.56 24.99 34.59
N PRO A 161 18.53 25.02 33.74
CA PRO A 161 18.50 24.18 32.55
C PRO A 161 19.43 24.73 31.45
N ALA A 162 19.98 23.83 30.66
CA ALA A 162 20.49 24.16 29.34
C ALA A 162 19.31 24.42 28.39
N GLU A 163 19.40 25.44 27.55
CA GLU A 163 18.34 25.84 26.63
C GLU A 163 18.89 25.97 25.20
N ALA A 164 18.08 25.61 24.22
CA ALA A 164 18.36 25.77 22.81
C ALA A 164 17.12 26.29 22.07
N ALA A 165 17.30 27.31 21.24
CA ALA A 165 16.32 27.79 20.29
C ALA A 165 16.97 27.87 18.91
N CYS A 166 16.51 27.07 17.96
CA CYS A 166 17.09 26.96 16.63
C CYS A 166 16.03 27.12 15.55
N THR A 167 16.37 27.83 14.48
CA THR A 167 15.55 27.96 13.28
C THR A 167 16.36 27.48 12.07
N LEU A 168 15.82 26.53 11.33
CA LEU A 168 16.32 26.10 10.04
C LEU A 168 15.47 26.73 8.94
N ARG A 169 16.11 27.32 7.93
CA ARG A 169 15.48 27.85 6.72
C ARG A 169 16.05 27.18 5.49
N GLN A 170 15.21 26.92 4.49
CA GLN A 170 15.62 26.27 3.23
C GLN A 170 16.42 24.98 3.49
N GLY A 171 16.02 24.25 4.52
CA GLY A 171 16.63 22.98 4.89
C GLY A 171 16.43 21.96 3.79
N ALA A 172 17.48 21.22 3.46
CA ALA A 172 17.41 20.16 2.47
C ALA A 172 18.30 18.99 2.87
N PHE A 173 17.90 17.78 2.52
CA PHE A 173 18.73 16.59 2.67
C PHE A 173 18.26 15.51 1.68
N ALA A 174 19.14 14.57 1.37
CA ALA A 174 18.80 13.40 0.56
C ALA A 174 19.69 12.21 0.93
N SER A 175 19.11 11.03 1.07
CA SER A 175 19.85 9.76 1.16
C SER A 175 20.44 9.38 -0.20
N ALA A 176 21.53 8.62 -0.19
CA ALA A 176 22.23 8.23 -1.42
C ALA A 176 21.38 7.35 -2.37
N ASP A 177 20.41 6.61 -1.82
CA ASP A 177 19.46 5.78 -2.57
C ASP A 177 18.23 6.54 -3.10
N GLY A 178 18.08 7.82 -2.74
CA GLY A 178 16.93 8.65 -3.10
C GLY A 178 15.61 8.26 -2.42
N LEU A 179 15.63 7.33 -1.47
CA LEU A 179 14.42 6.87 -0.77
C LEU A 179 14.00 7.82 0.35
N GLN A 180 14.89 8.71 0.78
CA GLN A 180 14.62 9.71 1.81
C GLN A 180 15.13 11.06 1.35
N ALA A 181 14.27 12.07 1.33
CA ALA A 181 14.65 13.43 0.98
C ALA A 181 13.78 14.46 1.69
N GLY A 182 14.38 15.58 2.04
CA GLY A 182 13.67 16.76 2.53
C GLY A 182 14.03 17.96 1.65
N GLU A 183 13.05 18.75 1.28
CA GLU A 183 13.24 19.95 0.45
C GLU A 183 12.52 21.16 1.04
N ALA A 184 13.15 22.33 0.91
CA ALA A 184 12.65 23.62 1.37
C ALA A 184 12.14 23.61 2.83
N LEU A 185 12.76 22.81 3.70
CA LEU A 185 12.33 22.64 5.08
C LEU A 185 12.50 23.93 5.88
N ALA A 186 11.44 24.38 6.54
CA ALA A 186 11.51 25.42 7.56
C ALA A 186 11.11 24.84 8.91
N LEU A 187 12.05 24.79 9.86
CA LEU A 187 11.87 24.18 11.17
C LEU A 187 12.20 25.18 12.28
N ASP A 188 11.38 25.26 13.31
CA ASP A 188 11.71 25.95 14.56
C ASP A 188 11.75 24.94 15.71
N LEU A 189 12.90 24.84 16.38
CA LEU A 189 13.15 23.94 17.50
C LEU A 189 13.38 24.77 18.76
N THR A 190 12.69 24.41 19.83
CA THR A 190 13.02 24.84 21.19
C THR A 190 13.26 23.61 22.05
N ALA A 191 14.30 23.60 22.86
CA ALA A 191 14.61 22.49 23.75
C ALA A 191 15.17 23.01 25.07
N SER A 192 14.87 22.30 26.16
CA SER A 192 15.49 22.52 27.46
C SER A 192 15.97 21.18 28.03
N ALA A 193 17.07 21.20 28.76
CA ALA A 193 17.63 20.01 29.41
C ALA A 193 18.19 20.36 30.79
N GLN A 194 17.74 19.65 31.82
CA GLN A 194 18.18 19.83 33.20
C GLN A 194 18.95 18.59 33.67
N ALA A 195 20.12 18.81 34.25
CA ALA A 195 20.90 17.75 34.86
C ALA A 195 20.18 17.20 36.11
N THR A 196 20.20 15.89 36.27
CA THR A 196 19.64 15.14 37.40
C THR A 196 20.64 14.08 37.88
N ALA A 197 20.37 13.44 39.02
CA ALA A 197 21.24 12.37 39.54
C ALA A 197 21.43 11.20 38.56
N ASP A 198 20.40 10.91 37.75
CA ASP A 198 20.33 9.74 36.88
C ASP A 198 20.57 10.06 35.39
N GLY A 199 20.95 11.30 35.06
CA GLY A 199 21.13 11.76 33.67
C GLY A 199 20.54 13.14 33.43
N TRP A 200 20.04 13.39 32.23
CA TRP A 200 19.41 14.68 31.87
C TRP A 200 17.92 14.49 31.57
N ARG A 201 17.07 15.28 32.21
CA ARG A 201 15.67 15.43 31.82
C ARG A 201 15.57 16.47 30.73
N TRP A 202 14.87 16.16 29.65
CA TRP A 202 14.77 17.04 28.49
C TRP A 202 13.32 17.22 28.06
N GLU A 203 13.02 18.39 27.51
CA GLU A 203 11.82 18.69 26.73
C GLU A 203 12.22 19.36 25.42
N ALA A 204 11.45 19.09 24.37
CA ALA A 204 11.66 19.67 23.04
C ALA A 204 10.32 19.94 22.36
N ARG A 205 10.24 21.04 21.62
CA ARG A 205 9.14 21.39 20.73
C ARG A 205 9.70 21.76 19.36
N LEU A 206 9.16 21.17 18.31
CA LEU A 206 9.55 21.37 16.92
C LEU A 206 8.31 21.75 16.10
N ASP A 207 8.35 22.89 15.42
CA ASP A 207 7.33 23.34 14.47
C ASP A 207 7.88 23.22 13.04
N TRP A 208 7.24 22.40 12.20
CA TRP A 208 7.58 22.25 10.80
C TRP A 208 6.63 23.06 9.92
N ARG A 209 7.13 24.21 9.44
CA ARG A 209 6.33 25.27 8.81
C ARG A 209 6.23 25.17 7.29
N GLU A 210 7.33 24.84 6.62
CA GLU A 210 7.41 24.83 5.15
C GLU A 210 8.22 23.63 4.64
N GLY A 211 8.03 23.34 3.35
CA GLY A 211 8.72 22.27 2.65
C GLY A 211 7.96 20.94 2.68
N ALA A 212 8.68 19.88 2.32
CA ALA A 212 8.15 18.54 2.30
C ALA A 212 9.22 17.50 2.61
N LEU A 213 8.77 16.36 3.13
CA LEU A 213 9.55 15.18 3.39
C LEU A 213 9.04 14.04 2.50
N TYR A 214 9.95 13.36 1.84
CA TYR A 214 9.71 12.11 1.16
C TYR A 214 10.45 10.99 1.91
N VAL A 215 9.72 9.97 2.33
CA VAL A 215 10.26 8.72 2.88
C VAL A 215 9.52 7.61 2.17
N HIS A 216 10.17 7.00 1.19
CA HIS A 216 9.53 6.08 0.26
C HIS A 216 8.65 5.04 0.96
N PRO A 217 7.37 4.86 0.53
CA PRO A 217 6.67 5.52 -0.58
C PRO A 217 5.85 6.77 -0.16
N ILE A 218 6.07 7.32 1.03
CA ILE A 218 5.24 8.33 1.67
C ILE A 218 5.77 9.74 1.37
N TYR A 219 4.87 10.65 0.98
CA TYR A 219 5.14 12.08 0.87
C TYR A 219 4.37 12.85 1.95
N VAL A 220 5.05 13.68 2.72
CA VAL A 220 4.49 14.47 3.81
C VAL A 220 4.81 15.94 3.58
N PRO A 221 3.82 16.81 3.31
CA PRO A 221 4.03 18.26 3.33
C PRO A 221 4.14 18.77 4.77
N ALA A 222 4.69 19.97 4.91
CA ALA A 222 4.79 20.67 6.19
C ALA A 222 3.42 20.92 6.87
N GLY A 223 3.48 21.35 8.13
CA GLY A 223 2.30 21.59 8.99
C GLY A 223 2.23 20.67 10.21
N ALA A 224 3.34 20.03 10.57
CA ALA A 224 3.42 19.15 11.74
C ALA A 224 4.07 19.87 12.93
N LYS A 225 3.53 19.63 14.13
CA LYS A 225 4.08 20.13 15.39
C LYS A 225 4.38 18.96 16.30
N LEU A 226 5.64 18.83 16.72
CA LEU A 226 6.10 17.79 17.63
C LEU A 226 6.41 18.41 18.99
N SER A 227 5.94 17.79 20.06
CA SER A 227 6.39 18.02 21.43
C SER A 227 6.84 16.70 22.03
N ALA A 228 8.01 16.67 22.65
CA ALA A 228 8.54 15.46 23.28
C ALA A 228 9.26 15.78 24.58
N GLN A 229 9.26 14.83 25.51
CA GLN A 229 9.99 14.91 26.77
C GLN A 229 10.50 13.53 27.18
N GLY A 230 11.56 13.52 27.98
CA GLY A 230 12.11 12.28 28.49
C GLY A 230 13.39 12.44 29.29
N VAL A 231 14.14 11.35 29.39
CA VAL A 231 15.42 11.27 30.09
C VAL A 231 16.48 10.74 29.13
N VAL A 232 17.70 11.29 29.21
CA VAL A 232 18.89 10.70 28.57
C VAL A 232 19.90 10.32 29.65
N ALA A 233 20.35 9.08 29.61
CA ALA A 233 21.32 8.50 30.54
C ALA A 233 22.34 7.67 29.75
N GLY A 234 23.58 8.16 29.67
CA GLY A 234 24.61 7.54 28.83
C GLY A 234 24.18 7.49 27.36
N ASP A 235 24.20 6.29 26.77
CA ASP A 235 23.82 6.04 25.37
C ASP A 235 22.34 5.63 25.20
N ARG A 236 21.48 5.91 26.18
CA ARG A 236 20.04 5.61 26.11
C ARG A 236 19.20 6.87 26.28
N ILE A 237 18.21 7.02 25.41
CA ILE A 237 17.13 8.00 25.54
C ILE A 237 15.84 7.25 25.85
N ARG A 238 15.20 7.59 26.97
CA ARG A 238 13.82 7.20 27.26
C ARG A 238 12.91 8.37 26.93
N VAL A 239 12.15 8.25 25.86
CA VAL A 239 11.08 9.17 25.51
C VAL A 239 9.85 8.79 26.34
N GLU A 240 9.53 9.60 27.34
CA GLU A 240 8.37 9.36 28.23
C GLU A 240 7.06 9.75 27.55
N ARG A 241 7.10 10.83 26.75
CA ARG A 241 5.97 11.30 25.96
C ARG A 241 6.48 12.02 24.73
N ALA A 242 5.98 11.62 23.57
CA ALA A 242 6.04 12.37 22.33
C ALA A 242 4.61 12.55 21.79
N ALA A 243 4.32 13.71 21.24
CA ALA A 243 3.06 14.02 20.58
C ALA A 243 3.35 14.83 19.31
N LEU A 244 2.92 14.30 18.17
CA LEU A 244 2.99 14.90 16.85
C LEU A 244 1.56 15.23 16.42
N ALA A 245 1.27 16.50 16.20
CA ALA A 245 -0.01 16.96 15.67
C ALA A 245 0.19 17.42 14.21
N MET A 246 -0.64 16.90 13.31
CA MET A 246 -0.68 17.30 11.90
C MET A 246 -2.07 17.84 11.59
N ALA A 247 -2.17 19.15 11.39
CA ALA A 247 -3.45 19.82 11.20
C ALA A 247 -4.23 19.22 10.01
N GLY A 248 -5.49 18.83 10.23
CA GLY A 248 -6.35 18.22 9.22
C GLY A 248 -5.98 16.79 8.81
N VAL A 249 -5.04 16.14 9.53
CA VAL A 249 -4.59 14.77 9.23
C VAL A 249 -4.79 13.86 10.43
N GLY A 250 -4.29 14.26 11.61
CA GLY A 250 -4.40 13.47 12.83
C GLY A 250 -3.28 13.74 13.82
N THR A 251 -3.26 12.93 14.88
CA THR A 251 -2.24 12.99 15.92
C THR A 251 -1.53 11.65 16.08
N VAL A 252 -0.25 11.69 16.43
CA VAL A 252 0.54 10.52 16.81
C VAL A 252 1.13 10.80 18.18
N GLN A 253 0.93 9.89 19.13
CA GLN A 253 1.47 9.97 20.46
C GLN A 253 2.26 8.71 20.77
N GLY A 254 3.26 8.81 21.63
CA GLY A 254 3.97 7.60 22.01
C GLY A 254 5.07 7.79 23.04
N ARG A 255 5.65 6.65 23.40
CA ARG A 255 6.80 6.51 24.28
C ARG A 255 7.74 5.47 23.69
N ALA A 256 9.04 5.64 23.90
CA ALA A 256 10.03 4.74 23.34
C ALA A 256 11.31 4.71 24.16
N ASP A 257 11.96 3.55 24.21
CA ASP A 257 13.36 3.40 24.62
C ASP A 257 14.25 3.36 23.37
N VAL A 258 15.23 4.25 23.29
CA VAL A 258 16.13 4.39 22.14
C VAL A 258 17.57 4.24 22.60
N ALA A 259 18.30 3.29 22.02
CA ALA A 259 19.75 3.23 22.13
C ALA A 259 20.37 4.14 21.06
N LEU A 260 21.39 4.91 21.42
CA LEU A 260 22.06 5.85 20.52
C LEU A 260 23.24 5.23 19.78
N ARG A 261 23.90 4.23 20.37
CA ARG A 261 25.13 3.62 19.83
C ARG A 261 25.14 2.10 20.02
N PRO A 262 24.83 1.30 18.97
CA PRO A 262 24.26 1.74 17.69
C PRO A 262 22.84 2.29 17.88
N PHE A 263 22.37 3.07 16.91
CA PHE A 263 20.99 3.56 16.90
C PHE A 263 20.01 2.38 16.80
N ALA A 264 19.15 2.21 17.81
CA ALA A 264 18.11 1.20 17.80
C ALA A 264 16.90 1.64 18.62
N ILE A 265 15.70 1.40 18.09
CA ILE A 265 14.44 1.54 18.84
C ILE A 265 14.19 0.21 19.55
N GLY A 266 14.13 0.25 20.88
CA GLY A 266 13.81 -0.87 21.73
C GLY A 266 12.30 -1.06 21.85
N ASP A 267 11.80 -0.93 23.08
CA ASP A 267 10.37 -1.02 23.35
C ASP A 267 9.71 0.33 23.04
N ALA A 268 8.57 0.29 22.36
CA ALA A 268 7.80 1.48 22.03
C ALA A 268 6.31 1.22 22.07
N GLU A 269 5.54 2.25 22.40
CA GLU A 269 4.10 2.27 22.26
C GLU A 269 3.71 3.53 21.51
N ILE A 270 2.99 3.35 20.40
CA ILE A 270 2.64 4.41 19.47
C ILE A 270 1.12 4.37 19.27
N ALA A 271 0.43 5.43 19.64
CA ALA A 271 -0.98 5.67 19.38
C ALA A 271 -1.14 6.66 18.23
N VAL A 272 -2.03 6.37 17.29
CA VAL A 272 -2.33 7.19 16.12
C VAL A 272 -3.84 7.45 16.12
N ALA A 273 -4.25 8.69 16.01
CA ALA A 273 -5.65 9.07 15.81
C ALA A 273 -5.78 9.83 14.49
N ALA A 274 -6.41 9.19 13.51
CA ALA A 274 -6.78 9.76 12.22
C ALA A 274 -8.20 10.33 12.29
N GLU A 275 -8.30 11.64 12.51
CA GLU A 275 -9.59 12.37 12.62
C GLU A 275 -10.34 12.46 11.29
N ASP A 276 -9.61 12.46 10.18
CA ASP A 276 -10.13 12.36 8.81
C ASP A 276 -9.31 11.33 8.04
N LEU A 277 -9.87 10.12 7.93
CA LEU A 277 -9.23 9.03 7.21
C LEU A 277 -9.12 9.32 5.71
N ALA A 278 -9.91 10.25 5.13
CA ALA A 278 -9.74 10.63 3.74
C ALA A 278 -8.36 11.28 3.49
N VAL A 279 -7.93 12.17 4.40
CA VAL A 279 -6.62 12.82 4.32
C VAL A 279 -5.51 11.89 4.80
N PHE A 280 -5.68 11.27 5.97
CA PHE A 280 -4.68 10.36 6.54
C PHE A 280 -4.47 9.14 5.63
N GLY A 281 -5.55 8.52 5.18
CA GLY A 281 -5.54 7.33 4.34
C GLY A 281 -4.91 7.59 2.98
N ALA A 282 -5.26 8.69 2.30
CA ALA A 282 -4.63 9.06 1.03
C ALA A 282 -3.12 9.29 1.17
N ARG A 283 -2.67 9.90 2.28
CA ARG A 283 -1.26 10.23 2.51
C ARG A 283 -0.41 9.04 2.97
N PHE A 284 -0.94 8.21 3.86
CA PHE A 284 -0.16 7.19 4.55
C PHE A 284 -0.59 5.75 4.24
N LEU A 285 -1.87 5.48 3.98
CA LEU A 285 -2.36 4.12 3.75
C LEU A 285 -2.32 3.73 2.27
N ALA A 286 -2.79 4.59 1.36
CA ALA A 286 -2.82 4.31 -0.08
C ALA A 286 -1.43 3.92 -0.65
N PRO A 287 -0.34 4.68 -0.38
CA PRO A 287 0.99 4.33 -0.88
C PRO A 287 1.54 3.02 -0.33
N LEU A 288 1.09 2.58 0.86
CA LEU A 288 1.52 1.33 1.48
C LEU A 288 0.70 0.13 0.99
N LEU A 289 -0.62 0.32 0.81
CA LEU A 289 -1.54 -0.75 0.42
C LEU A 289 -1.45 -1.07 -1.07
N MET A 290 -1.41 -0.05 -1.93
CA MET A 290 -1.36 -0.21 -3.38
C MET A 290 -0.44 0.86 -4.02
N PRO A 291 0.89 0.73 -3.90
CA PRO A 291 1.83 1.76 -4.36
C PRO A 291 1.62 2.22 -5.82
N ALA A 292 1.32 1.28 -6.73
CA ALA A 292 1.12 1.55 -8.15
C ALA A 292 -0.26 2.15 -8.51
N GLN A 293 -1.20 2.19 -7.57
CA GLN A 293 -2.58 2.66 -7.78
C GLN A 293 -3.08 3.49 -6.59
N ALA A 294 -2.16 4.15 -5.87
CA ALA A 294 -2.46 4.88 -4.64
C ALA A 294 -3.49 6.00 -4.88
N ASP A 295 -3.45 6.62 -6.07
CA ASP A 295 -4.38 7.65 -6.54
C ASP A 295 -5.81 7.14 -6.76
N LYS A 296 -5.99 5.83 -6.94
CA LYS A 296 -7.31 5.19 -7.10
C LYS A 296 -7.96 4.77 -5.79
N LEU A 297 -7.21 4.80 -4.69
CA LEU A 297 -7.68 4.45 -3.35
C LEU A 297 -8.15 5.70 -2.62
N THR A 298 -9.43 5.72 -2.25
CA THR A 298 -10.00 6.79 -1.42
C THR A 298 -10.53 6.21 -0.12
N PHE A 299 -10.50 7.04 0.93
CA PHE A 299 -10.90 6.66 2.27
C PHE A 299 -11.91 7.65 2.84
N GLY A 300 -12.45 7.36 4.01
CA GLY A 300 -13.25 8.31 4.79
C GLY A 300 -13.61 7.72 6.14
N GLY A 301 -14.24 8.52 7.01
CA GLY A 301 -14.47 8.16 8.40
C GLY A 301 -13.26 8.45 9.28
N ARG A 302 -13.14 7.75 10.41
CA ARG A 302 -12.07 7.93 11.40
C ARG A 302 -11.45 6.61 11.78
N ALA A 303 -10.20 6.66 12.22
CA ALA A 303 -9.52 5.49 12.75
C ALA A 303 -8.60 5.86 13.91
N GLU A 304 -8.55 5.01 14.91
CA GLU A 304 -7.54 5.07 15.97
C GLU A 304 -6.76 3.75 15.96
N ALA A 305 -5.45 3.83 16.14
CA ALA A 305 -4.59 2.65 16.17
C ALA A 305 -3.57 2.77 17.30
N THR A 306 -3.30 1.68 18.00
CA THR A 306 -2.19 1.57 18.96
C THR A 306 -1.29 0.41 18.54
N VAL A 307 0.00 0.68 18.43
CA VAL A 307 1.03 -0.30 18.08
C VAL A 307 2.01 -0.40 19.23
N THR A 308 2.25 -1.63 19.69
CA THR A 308 3.31 -1.94 20.65
C THR A 308 4.45 -2.63 19.92
N LEU A 309 5.67 -2.13 20.13
CA LEU A 309 6.91 -2.71 19.62
C LEU A 309 7.72 -3.26 20.80
N ALA A 310 8.32 -4.44 20.64
CA ALA A 310 9.36 -4.96 21.53
C ALA A 310 10.62 -5.24 20.72
N GLY A 311 11.75 -4.66 21.11
CA GLY A 311 13.00 -4.74 20.34
C GLY A 311 12.84 -4.33 18.87
N GLY A 312 12.05 -3.29 18.60
CA GLY A 312 11.78 -2.79 17.24
C GLY A 312 10.81 -3.63 16.40
N ARG A 313 10.21 -4.70 16.94
CA ARG A 313 9.24 -5.55 16.24
C ARG A 313 7.83 -5.38 16.80
N PRO A 314 6.79 -5.28 15.96
CA PRO A 314 5.41 -5.24 16.44
C PRO A 314 5.05 -6.49 17.23
N THR A 315 4.52 -6.33 18.44
CA THR A 315 4.03 -7.39 19.31
C THR A 315 2.54 -7.26 19.62
N ALA A 316 1.96 -6.06 19.43
CA ALA A 316 0.52 -5.86 19.51
C ALA A 316 0.07 -4.74 18.56
N LEU A 317 -1.15 -4.88 18.05
CA LEU A 317 -1.84 -3.88 17.24
C LEU A 317 -3.32 -3.86 17.67
N ALA A 318 -3.83 -2.70 18.03
CA ALA A 318 -5.25 -2.47 18.22
C ALA A 318 -5.69 -1.36 17.26
N VAL A 319 -6.79 -1.57 16.54
CA VAL A 319 -7.37 -0.61 15.60
C VAL A 319 -8.86 -0.46 15.93
N GLN A 320 -9.32 0.77 16.01
CA GLN A 320 -10.73 1.15 16.10
C GLN A 320 -11.09 1.93 14.84
N LEU A 321 -12.20 1.56 14.22
CA LEU A 321 -12.75 2.21 13.03
C LEU A 321 -14.10 2.82 13.40
N ASP A 322 -14.30 4.08 13.03
CA ASP A 322 -15.59 4.77 13.16
C ASP A 322 -16.03 5.24 11.78
N ARG A 323 -17.09 4.59 11.28
CA ARG A 323 -17.67 4.82 9.94
C ARG A 323 -16.64 4.88 8.81
N ALA A 324 -15.58 4.07 8.92
CA ALA A 324 -14.50 4.03 7.95
C ALA A 324 -15.00 3.55 6.59
N ARG A 325 -14.52 4.12 5.49
CA ARG A 325 -14.83 3.67 4.13
C ARG A 325 -13.55 3.52 3.34
N ILE A 326 -13.55 2.59 2.40
CA ILE A 326 -12.49 2.40 1.42
C ILE A 326 -13.12 2.19 0.05
N GLU A 327 -12.61 2.88 -0.96
CA GLU A 327 -13.05 2.72 -2.34
C GLU A 327 -11.86 2.66 -3.29
N HIS A 328 -11.96 1.81 -4.30
CA HIS A 328 -10.99 1.69 -5.38
C HIS A 328 -11.66 1.97 -6.72
N ALA A 329 -11.35 3.13 -7.31
CA ALA A 329 -12.00 3.60 -8.53
C ALA A 329 -11.80 2.66 -9.73
N GLY A 330 -10.61 2.07 -9.88
CA GLY A 330 -10.29 1.20 -11.02
C GLY A 330 -11.01 -0.15 -11.03
N PHE A 331 -11.54 -0.60 -9.89
CA PHE A 331 -12.29 -1.85 -9.77
C PHE A 331 -13.78 -1.60 -9.51
N GLU A 332 -14.18 -0.33 -9.45
CA GLU A 332 -15.52 0.10 -9.02
C GLU A 332 -15.93 -0.61 -7.71
N LEU A 333 -14.98 -0.76 -6.80
CA LEU A 333 -15.14 -1.45 -5.53
C LEU A 333 -15.24 -0.43 -4.41
N GLY A 334 -16.21 -0.59 -3.52
CA GLY A 334 -16.36 0.23 -2.33
C GLY A 334 -16.88 -0.59 -1.16
N LEU A 335 -16.38 -0.30 0.04
CA LEU A 335 -16.81 -0.93 1.28
C LEU A 335 -16.99 0.13 2.35
N GLY A 336 -18.11 0.07 3.05
CA GLY A 336 -18.38 0.89 4.23
C GLY A 336 -19.77 1.54 4.23
N PRO A 337 -20.09 2.33 5.27
CA PRO A 337 -19.23 2.63 6.42
C PRO A 337 -18.92 1.38 7.26
N VAL A 338 -17.72 1.28 7.82
CA VAL A 338 -17.24 0.18 8.66
C VAL A 338 -16.98 0.71 10.05
N THR A 339 -17.60 0.10 11.07
CA THR A 339 -17.41 0.47 12.48
C THR A 339 -17.04 -0.75 13.28
N GLY A 340 -16.07 -0.64 14.19
CA GLY A 340 -15.67 -1.74 15.05
C GLY A 340 -14.17 -1.79 15.31
N ALA A 341 -13.70 -2.94 15.76
CA ALA A 341 -12.35 -3.09 16.30
C ALA A 341 -11.61 -4.29 15.70
N ALA A 342 -10.30 -4.16 15.57
CA ALA A 342 -9.38 -5.25 15.31
C ALA A 342 -8.25 -5.23 16.34
N VAL A 343 -7.99 -6.35 16.99
CA VAL A 343 -6.90 -6.53 17.94
C VAL A 343 -6.06 -7.73 17.53
N TRP A 344 -4.75 -7.56 17.51
CA TRP A 344 -3.76 -8.57 17.21
C TRP A 344 -2.64 -8.54 18.25
N HIS A 345 -2.13 -9.73 18.58
CA HIS A 345 -0.99 -9.93 19.47
C HIS A 345 -0.05 -10.97 18.86
N ASP A 346 1.26 -10.74 18.97
CA ASP A 346 2.25 -11.74 18.64
C ASP A 346 2.21 -12.87 19.68
N GLY A 347 2.03 -14.11 19.23
CA GLY A 347 1.90 -15.29 20.10
C GLY A 347 0.58 -15.42 20.88
N GLY A 348 -0.34 -14.46 20.78
CA GLY A 348 -1.62 -14.45 21.50
C GLY A 348 -2.85 -14.61 20.59
N THR A 349 -4.03 -14.66 21.22
CA THR A 349 -5.31 -14.65 20.50
C THR A 349 -5.81 -13.21 20.36
N GLY A 350 -5.89 -12.73 19.13
CA GLY A 350 -6.57 -11.51 18.73
C GLY A 350 -7.99 -11.76 18.24
N ALA A 351 -8.73 -10.67 18.00
CA ALA A 351 -10.08 -10.72 17.47
C ALA A 351 -10.37 -9.51 16.59
N VAL A 352 -11.18 -9.71 15.56
CA VAL A 352 -11.72 -8.67 14.69
C VAL A 352 -13.24 -8.73 14.79
N ARG A 353 -13.88 -7.59 14.98
CA ARG A 353 -15.34 -7.43 14.96
C ARG A 353 -15.67 -6.10 14.28
N LEU A 354 -16.26 -6.18 13.09
CA LEU A 354 -16.60 -5.02 12.28
C LEU A 354 -18.05 -5.14 11.83
N ASP A 355 -18.80 -4.06 11.97
CA ASP A 355 -20.10 -3.87 11.35
C ASP A 355 -19.89 -3.11 10.04
N VAL A 356 -20.23 -3.76 8.93
CA VAL A 356 -20.09 -3.20 7.59
C VAL A 356 -21.47 -2.75 7.11
N GLY A 357 -21.61 -1.46 6.81
CA GLY A 357 -22.87 -0.86 6.36
C GLY A 357 -23.29 -1.25 4.94
N GLY A 358 -22.37 -1.82 4.17
CA GLY A 358 -22.60 -2.31 2.82
C GLY A 358 -21.36 -2.25 1.96
N GLY A 359 -21.53 -2.56 0.69
CA GLY A 359 -20.48 -2.45 -0.31
C GLY A 359 -21.03 -2.38 -1.72
N ARG A 360 -20.14 -2.07 -2.65
CA ARG A 360 -20.41 -2.10 -4.09
C ARG A 360 -19.26 -2.78 -4.79
N TRP A 361 -19.57 -3.58 -5.79
CA TRP A 361 -18.59 -4.06 -6.75
C TRP A 361 -19.18 -3.98 -8.14
N GLN A 362 -18.63 -3.08 -8.96
CA GLN A 362 -19.23 -2.72 -10.24
C GLN A 362 -20.70 -2.33 -10.05
N ALA A 363 -21.62 -3.01 -10.74
CA ALA A 363 -23.05 -2.75 -10.65
C ALA A 363 -23.77 -3.53 -9.53
N LEU A 364 -23.06 -4.35 -8.75
CA LEU A 364 -23.64 -5.13 -7.66
C LEU A 364 -23.53 -4.37 -6.33
N GLU A 365 -24.67 -4.18 -5.69
CA GLU A 365 -24.77 -3.62 -4.34
C GLU A 365 -24.93 -4.73 -3.30
N PHE A 366 -24.19 -4.58 -2.20
CA PHE A 366 -24.21 -5.47 -1.05
C PHE A 366 -24.76 -4.73 0.16
N GLY A 367 -25.71 -5.34 0.87
CA GLY A 367 -26.29 -4.80 2.09
C GLY A 367 -25.35 -4.93 3.30
N ALA A 368 -25.82 -4.44 4.45
CA ALA A 368 -25.05 -4.48 5.69
C ALA A 368 -24.80 -5.91 6.19
N PHE A 369 -23.61 -6.16 6.74
CA PHE A 369 -23.21 -7.45 7.31
C PHE A 369 -22.18 -7.30 8.43
N GLY A 370 -22.10 -8.29 9.32
CA GLY A 370 -21.08 -8.36 10.34
C GLY A 370 -19.87 -9.19 9.88
N PHE A 371 -18.67 -8.72 10.18
CA PHE A 371 -17.43 -9.45 9.99
C PHE A 371 -16.83 -9.73 11.37
N ALA A 372 -16.66 -11.01 11.71
CA ALA A 372 -15.99 -11.41 12.94
C ALA A 372 -14.91 -12.44 12.64
N ALA A 373 -13.72 -12.25 13.19
CA ALA A 373 -12.60 -13.17 13.05
C ALA A 373 -11.88 -13.38 14.37
N ARG A 374 -11.37 -14.59 14.58
CA ARG A 374 -10.39 -14.91 15.62
C ARG A 374 -9.02 -15.02 14.97
N VAL A 375 -8.04 -14.34 15.53
CA VAL A 375 -6.67 -14.31 15.03
C VAL A 375 -5.79 -15.04 16.03
N GLU A 376 -5.19 -16.14 15.63
CA GLU A 376 -4.25 -16.94 16.43
C GLU A 376 -2.91 -17.01 15.69
N PRO A 377 -1.82 -17.41 16.35
CA PRO A 377 -0.53 -17.56 15.70
C PRO A 377 -0.62 -18.47 14.46
N GLY A 378 -0.42 -17.88 13.28
CA GLY A 378 -0.48 -18.59 12.00
C GLY A 378 -1.87 -19.05 11.55
N THR A 379 -2.97 -18.68 12.23
CA THR A 379 -4.33 -19.04 11.82
C THR A 379 -5.30 -17.88 12.03
N VAL A 380 -6.16 -17.61 11.06
CA VAL A 380 -7.28 -16.68 11.17
C VAL A 380 -8.56 -17.44 10.82
N THR A 381 -9.51 -17.49 11.73
CA THR A 381 -10.81 -18.16 11.50
C THR A 381 -11.92 -17.12 11.55
N LEU A 382 -12.74 -17.06 10.51
CA LEU A 382 -13.84 -16.11 10.43
C LEU A 382 -15.14 -16.81 10.85
N ALA A 383 -16.00 -16.06 11.54
CA ALA A 383 -17.35 -16.52 11.83
C ALA A 383 -18.17 -16.61 10.52
N PRO A 384 -19.19 -17.49 10.48
CA PRO A 384 -20.16 -17.50 9.39
C PRO A 384 -20.72 -16.09 9.13
N MET A 385 -20.77 -15.68 7.88
CA MET A 385 -21.30 -14.37 7.48
C MET A 385 -22.33 -14.50 6.37
N VAL A 386 -23.33 -13.63 6.44
CA VAL A 386 -24.40 -13.51 5.46
C VAL A 386 -24.36 -12.09 4.92
N VAL A 387 -24.06 -11.95 3.64
CA VAL A 387 -23.95 -10.67 2.93
C VAL A 387 -25.17 -10.53 2.03
N PRO A 388 -26.12 -9.63 2.33
CA PRO A 388 -27.26 -9.40 1.46
C PRO A 388 -26.80 -8.93 0.07
N VAL A 389 -27.35 -9.50 -1.00
CA VAL A 389 -27.03 -9.12 -2.38
C VAL A 389 -28.30 -9.19 -3.21
N LEU A 390 -28.68 -8.06 -3.80
CA LEU A 390 -29.97 -7.90 -4.51
C LEU A 390 -31.17 -8.33 -3.63
N ASP A 391 -31.88 -9.40 -3.99
CA ASP A 391 -33.00 -9.97 -3.24
C ASP A 391 -32.68 -11.32 -2.57
N GLY A 392 -31.41 -11.72 -2.58
CA GLY A 392 -30.90 -12.92 -1.91
C GLY A 392 -29.75 -12.60 -0.96
N ASN A 393 -28.97 -13.63 -0.64
CA ASN A 393 -27.81 -13.51 0.23
C ASN A 393 -26.63 -14.34 -0.29
N LEU A 394 -25.42 -13.81 -0.12
CA LEU A 394 -24.19 -14.57 -0.18
C LEU A 394 -23.83 -15.04 1.23
N ARG A 395 -23.80 -16.35 1.44
CA ARG A 395 -23.43 -16.99 2.70
C ARG A 395 -22.01 -17.52 2.59
N LEU A 396 -21.19 -17.23 3.59
CA LEU A 396 -19.82 -17.72 3.67
C LEU A 396 -19.63 -18.43 5.00
N ASP A 397 -19.16 -19.66 4.95
CA ASP A 397 -19.04 -20.57 6.09
C ASP A 397 -17.66 -21.23 6.10
N ASP A 398 -17.24 -21.76 7.26
CA ASP A 398 -15.96 -22.49 7.42
C ASP A 398 -14.72 -21.73 6.90
N LEU A 399 -14.75 -20.40 6.94
CA LEU A 399 -13.68 -19.54 6.43
C LEU A 399 -12.46 -19.57 7.35
N ALA A 400 -11.33 -20.02 6.83
CA ALA A 400 -10.06 -20.02 7.56
C ALA A 400 -8.87 -19.69 6.66
N LEU A 401 -7.93 -18.90 7.18
CA LEU A 401 -6.61 -18.67 6.62
C LEU A 401 -5.58 -19.26 7.56
N ARG A 402 -4.63 -20.02 7.02
CA ARG A 402 -3.59 -20.69 7.79
C ARG A 402 -2.25 -20.48 7.11
N ARG A 403 -1.20 -20.35 7.91
CA ARG A 403 0.16 -20.12 7.43
C ARG A 403 0.98 -21.38 7.60
N ASP A 404 1.63 -21.82 6.53
CA ASP A 404 2.62 -22.88 6.56
C ASP A 404 3.96 -22.39 5.95
N ALA A 405 4.88 -23.31 5.65
CA ALA A 405 6.17 -22.99 5.05
C ALA A 405 6.05 -22.42 3.62
N GLY A 406 5.00 -22.76 2.89
CA GLY A 406 4.74 -22.33 1.52
C GLY A 406 3.95 -21.01 1.42
N GLY A 407 3.46 -20.47 2.54
CA GLY A 407 2.77 -19.19 2.61
C GLY A 407 1.42 -19.31 3.29
N TRP A 408 0.50 -18.42 2.92
CA TRP A 408 -0.88 -18.46 3.39
C TRP A 408 -1.71 -19.37 2.49
N TYR A 409 -2.45 -20.29 3.10
CA TYR A 409 -3.50 -21.07 2.44
C TYR A 409 -4.85 -20.76 3.08
N GLY A 410 -5.89 -20.67 2.27
CA GLY A 410 -7.26 -20.42 2.68
C GLY A 410 -8.16 -21.61 2.39
N GLU A 411 -9.19 -21.76 3.21
CA GLU A 411 -10.32 -22.62 2.90
C GLU A 411 -11.64 -21.97 3.30
N GLY A 412 -12.73 -22.40 2.67
CA GLY A 412 -14.05 -21.86 2.94
C GLY A 412 -15.15 -22.52 2.13
N ARG A 413 -16.39 -22.32 2.53
CA ARG A 413 -17.58 -22.66 1.76
C ARG A 413 -18.35 -21.39 1.42
N ALA A 414 -19.07 -21.41 0.31
CA ALA A 414 -19.91 -20.31 -0.09
C ALA A 414 -21.24 -20.81 -0.63
N ALA A 415 -22.32 -20.08 -0.39
CA ALA A 415 -23.60 -20.33 -1.01
C ALA A 415 -24.27 -19.01 -1.40
N ILE A 416 -25.06 -19.04 -2.46
CA ILE A 416 -25.88 -17.92 -2.90
C ILE A 416 -27.33 -18.39 -2.77
N ASP A 417 -28.06 -17.78 -1.84
CA ASP A 417 -29.52 -17.97 -1.72
C ASP A 417 -30.19 -17.49 -3.03
N PRO A 418 -31.39 -18.00 -3.38
CA PRO A 418 -32.04 -17.65 -4.64
C PRO A 418 -32.16 -16.13 -4.88
N ILE A 419 -31.50 -15.65 -5.94
CA ILE A 419 -31.58 -14.28 -6.48
C ILE A 419 -32.50 -14.29 -7.69
N ALA A 420 -33.42 -13.32 -7.80
CA ALA A 420 -34.26 -13.20 -8.99
C ALA A 420 -33.42 -12.78 -10.21
N MET A 421 -33.45 -13.61 -11.27
CA MET A 421 -32.74 -13.33 -12.51
C MET A 421 -33.09 -11.97 -13.13
N PRO A 422 -34.35 -11.47 -13.10
CA PRO A 422 -34.67 -10.15 -13.62
C PRO A 422 -33.87 -9.02 -12.94
N ARG A 423 -33.65 -9.11 -11.62
CA ARG A 423 -32.86 -8.13 -10.86
C ARG A 423 -31.38 -8.24 -11.19
N LEU A 424 -30.86 -9.46 -11.22
CA LEU A 424 -29.46 -9.71 -11.58
C LEU A 424 -29.14 -9.23 -13.00
N SER A 425 -29.99 -9.54 -13.98
CA SER A 425 -29.81 -9.07 -15.36
C SER A 425 -29.87 -7.56 -15.46
N ALA A 426 -30.81 -6.92 -14.76
CA ALA A 426 -30.94 -5.47 -14.77
C ALA A 426 -29.70 -4.78 -14.17
N ALA A 427 -29.20 -5.29 -13.03
CA ALA A 427 -27.98 -4.79 -12.40
C ALA A 427 -26.77 -4.92 -13.34
N LEU A 428 -26.58 -6.07 -13.97
CA LEU A 428 -25.44 -6.33 -14.85
C LEU A 428 -25.57 -5.73 -16.27
N GLY A 429 -26.66 -5.01 -16.57
CA GLY A 429 -26.92 -4.50 -17.92
C GLY A 429 -27.15 -5.59 -18.97
N LEU A 430 -27.56 -6.77 -18.55
CA LEU A 430 -27.87 -7.91 -19.42
C LEU A 430 -29.36 -7.89 -19.83
N PRO A 431 -29.72 -8.56 -20.94
CA PRO A 431 -31.13 -8.74 -21.30
C PRO A 431 -31.92 -9.37 -20.16
N VAL A 432 -33.16 -8.92 -19.95
CA VAL A 432 -33.98 -9.35 -18.81
C VAL A 432 -34.23 -10.86 -18.88
N MET A 433 -33.67 -11.59 -17.91
CA MET A 433 -33.77 -13.05 -17.83
C MET A 433 -34.80 -13.47 -16.78
N GLY A 434 -35.56 -14.51 -17.06
CA GLY A 434 -36.53 -15.08 -16.12
C GLY A 434 -35.93 -16.18 -15.22
N GLY A 435 -36.56 -16.42 -14.08
CA GLY A 435 -36.18 -17.47 -13.13
C GLY A 435 -35.40 -16.93 -11.92
N SER A 436 -34.69 -17.83 -11.25
CA SER A 436 -33.82 -17.52 -10.12
C SER A 436 -32.44 -18.18 -10.29
N LEU A 437 -31.42 -17.58 -9.72
CA LEU A 437 -30.07 -18.13 -9.60
C LEU A 437 -29.80 -18.45 -8.13
N SER A 438 -29.39 -19.68 -7.83
CA SER A 438 -28.79 -20.02 -6.53
C SER A 438 -27.58 -20.92 -6.76
N ALA A 439 -26.64 -20.90 -5.83
CA ALA A 439 -25.42 -21.71 -5.93
C ALA A 439 -24.99 -22.24 -4.56
N ALA A 440 -24.43 -23.44 -4.55
CA ALA A 440 -23.76 -24.02 -3.39
C ALA A 440 -22.36 -24.43 -3.83
N LEU A 441 -21.35 -23.74 -3.30
CA LEU A 441 -19.96 -24.04 -3.51
C LEU A 441 -19.49 -24.89 -2.32
N PRO A 442 -18.86 -26.05 -2.58
CA PRO A 442 -18.35 -26.89 -1.51
C PRO A 442 -17.11 -26.23 -0.88
N ARG A 443 -16.27 -27.02 -0.21
CA ARG A 443 -15.01 -26.48 0.32
C ARG A 443 -14.12 -26.03 -0.84
N LEU A 444 -13.86 -24.73 -0.92
CA LEU A 444 -12.86 -24.12 -1.78
C LEU A 444 -11.53 -24.08 -1.03
N ARG A 445 -10.44 -24.47 -1.69
CA ARG A 445 -9.07 -24.34 -1.19
C ARG A 445 -8.33 -23.31 -2.04
N VAL A 446 -7.71 -22.36 -1.38
CA VAL A 446 -6.95 -21.27 -2.01
C VAL A 446 -5.50 -21.35 -1.55
N ARG A 447 -4.57 -21.39 -2.50
CA ARG A 447 -3.13 -21.32 -2.26
C ARG A 447 -2.53 -20.28 -3.20
N PRO A 448 -1.29 -19.81 -2.96
CA PRO A 448 -0.63 -18.93 -3.91
C PRO A 448 -0.64 -19.55 -5.32
N GLY A 449 -1.31 -18.88 -6.26
CA GLY A 449 -1.42 -19.33 -7.65
C GLY A 449 -2.44 -20.44 -7.93
N GLU A 450 -3.19 -20.96 -6.96
CA GLU A 450 -4.16 -22.05 -7.20
C GLU A 450 -5.46 -21.88 -6.40
N ILE A 451 -6.60 -22.11 -7.06
CA ILE A 451 -7.92 -22.26 -6.42
C ILE A 451 -8.51 -23.60 -6.87
N ALA A 452 -8.94 -24.43 -5.93
CA ALA A 452 -9.57 -25.73 -6.23
C ALA A 452 -10.84 -25.93 -5.40
N ALA A 453 -11.82 -26.65 -5.97
CA ALA A 453 -13.03 -27.06 -5.25
C ALA A 453 -12.95 -28.52 -4.83
N ASP A 454 -13.28 -28.80 -3.56
CA ASP A 454 -13.37 -30.14 -2.99
C ASP A 454 -14.81 -30.64 -3.04
N GLY A 455 -15.20 -31.12 -4.21
CA GLY A 455 -16.53 -31.63 -4.50
C GLY A 455 -17.18 -30.92 -5.68
N GLU A 456 -18.49 -31.05 -5.78
CA GLU A 456 -19.28 -30.49 -6.88
C GLU A 456 -19.88 -29.13 -6.47
N ILE A 457 -19.69 -28.11 -7.31
CA ILE A 457 -20.41 -26.84 -7.22
C ILE A 457 -21.77 -27.05 -7.88
N ALA A 458 -22.84 -26.84 -7.14
CA ALA A 458 -24.21 -26.93 -7.65
C ALA A 458 -24.77 -25.53 -7.88
N ILE A 459 -25.35 -25.29 -9.05
CA ILE A 459 -25.97 -24.02 -9.44
C ILE A 459 -27.36 -24.33 -9.98
N ASP A 460 -28.41 -23.80 -9.35
CA ASP A 460 -29.76 -23.89 -9.89
C ASP A 460 -30.06 -22.62 -10.68
N LEU A 461 -30.33 -22.78 -11.98
CA LEU A 461 -30.56 -21.68 -12.93
C LEU A 461 -31.53 -22.13 -14.05
N PHE A 462 -32.34 -21.20 -14.57
CA PHE A 462 -33.35 -21.47 -15.62
C PHE A 462 -34.24 -22.71 -15.33
N ALA A 463 -34.65 -22.89 -14.08
CA ALA A 463 -35.44 -24.02 -13.59
C ALA A 463 -34.81 -25.41 -13.81
N GLY A 464 -33.49 -25.47 -13.99
CA GLY A 464 -32.70 -26.69 -13.98
C GLY A 464 -31.47 -26.55 -13.09
N ARG A 465 -30.60 -27.56 -13.11
CA ARG A 465 -29.41 -27.65 -12.26
C ARG A 465 -28.16 -27.81 -13.10
N VAL A 466 -27.12 -27.07 -12.75
CA VAL A 466 -25.77 -27.19 -13.30
C VAL A 466 -24.84 -27.63 -12.17
N ALA A 467 -24.11 -28.70 -12.41
CA ALA A 467 -23.10 -29.27 -11.55
C ALA A 467 -21.73 -29.03 -12.19
N ILE A 468 -20.77 -28.53 -11.42
CA ILE A 468 -19.37 -28.36 -11.84
C ILE A 468 -18.48 -29.15 -10.89
N SER A 469 -17.75 -30.14 -11.40
CA SER A 469 -16.80 -30.95 -10.64
C SER A 469 -15.37 -30.75 -11.14
N ASP A 470 -14.40 -31.18 -10.34
CA ASP A 470 -12.97 -31.11 -10.66
C ASP A 470 -12.49 -29.69 -11.04
N LEU A 471 -13.12 -28.66 -10.44
CA LEU A 471 -12.73 -27.27 -10.68
C LEU A 471 -11.34 -27.02 -10.10
N ARG A 472 -10.41 -26.64 -10.99
CA ARG A 472 -9.07 -26.19 -10.65
C ARG A 472 -8.70 -24.99 -11.48
N LEU A 473 -8.33 -23.90 -10.82
CA LEU A 473 -7.86 -22.65 -11.41
C LEU A 473 -6.39 -22.47 -11.04
N ILE A 474 -5.54 -22.24 -12.02
CA ILE A 474 -4.11 -21.97 -11.88
C ILE A 474 -3.85 -20.56 -12.40
N GLU A 475 -3.18 -19.75 -11.58
CA GLU A 475 -2.90 -18.33 -11.83
C GLU A 475 -4.11 -17.53 -12.36
N PRO A 476 -5.29 -17.55 -11.71
CA PRO A 476 -6.53 -16.97 -12.26
C PRO A 476 -6.46 -15.47 -12.57
N PHE A 477 -5.53 -14.75 -11.92
CA PHE A 477 -5.28 -13.31 -12.12
C PHE A 477 -3.95 -13.02 -12.84
N GLY A 478 -3.20 -14.07 -13.21
CA GLY A 478 -1.91 -13.96 -13.88
C GLY A 478 -2.04 -14.06 -15.40
N VAL A 479 -0.94 -13.78 -16.10
CA VAL A 479 -0.89 -14.01 -17.55
C VAL A 479 -1.06 -15.50 -17.86
N GLY A 480 -0.60 -16.43 -17.02
CA GLY A 480 -0.71 -17.88 -17.24
C GLY A 480 -2.06 -18.51 -16.89
N ALA A 481 -3.14 -17.73 -16.76
CA ALA A 481 -4.45 -18.22 -16.28
C ALA A 481 -4.90 -19.49 -17.01
N TYR A 482 -5.03 -20.59 -16.26
CA TYR A 482 -5.50 -21.89 -16.73
C TYR A 482 -6.64 -22.38 -15.84
N ALA A 483 -7.68 -22.96 -16.44
CA ALA A 483 -8.78 -23.57 -15.70
C ALA A 483 -9.09 -24.96 -16.25
N ARG A 484 -9.42 -25.89 -15.34
CA ARG A 484 -10.01 -27.19 -15.67
C ARG A 484 -11.31 -27.39 -14.91
N ALA A 485 -12.30 -27.99 -15.56
CA ALA A 485 -13.54 -28.42 -14.92
C ALA A 485 -14.27 -29.50 -15.73
N GLU A 486 -15.21 -30.16 -15.08
CA GLU A 486 -16.25 -30.98 -15.68
C GLU A 486 -17.60 -30.31 -15.40
N MET A 487 -18.53 -30.28 -16.35
CA MET A 487 -19.85 -29.67 -16.17
C MET A 487 -20.97 -30.60 -16.59
N LYS A 488 -22.07 -30.59 -15.84
CA LYS A 488 -23.30 -31.31 -16.16
C LYS A 488 -24.51 -30.44 -15.88
N ALA A 489 -25.33 -30.19 -16.88
CA ALA A 489 -26.59 -29.49 -16.74
C ALA A 489 -27.77 -30.46 -16.90
N GLN A 490 -28.81 -30.32 -16.09
CA GLN A 490 -29.99 -31.17 -16.14
C GLN A 490 -31.26 -30.32 -16.13
N GLY A 491 -32.16 -30.63 -17.06
CA GLY A 491 -33.50 -30.08 -17.10
C GLY A 491 -33.59 -28.58 -17.36
N ILE A 492 -32.59 -27.97 -18.00
CA ILE A 492 -32.57 -26.52 -18.28
C ILE A 492 -33.76 -26.14 -19.17
N ASP A 493 -34.57 -25.16 -18.74
CA ASP A 493 -35.74 -24.71 -19.49
C ASP A 493 -35.32 -23.83 -20.68
N LEU A 494 -35.47 -24.37 -21.90
CA LEU A 494 -35.13 -23.66 -23.13
C LEU A 494 -35.99 -22.41 -23.33
N GLY A 495 -37.21 -22.39 -22.80
CA GLY A 495 -38.07 -21.24 -22.88
C GLY A 495 -37.51 -20.07 -22.09
N MET A 496 -37.04 -20.34 -20.87
CA MET A 496 -36.38 -19.32 -20.03
C MET A 496 -35.08 -18.82 -20.67
N LEU A 497 -34.28 -19.74 -21.23
CA LEU A 497 -33.00 -19.41 -21.85
C LEU A 497 -33.15 -18.57 -23.13
N THR A 498 -34.14 -18.89 -23.98
CA THR A 498 -34.26 -18.29 -25.33
C THR A 498 -35.11 -17.03 -25.39
N ARG A 499 -35.98 -16.78 -24.40
CA ARG A 499 -36.86 -15.60 -24.39
C ARG A 499 -36.12 -14.27 -24.29
N SER A 500 -34.96 -14.26 -23.66
CA SER A 500 -34.22 -13.03 -23.33
C SER A 500 -33.36 -12.51 -24.47
N PHE A 501 -33.20 -13.28 -25.55
CA PHE A 501 -32.36 -12.94 -26.70
C PHE A 501 -33.20 -12.95 -27.98
N ASP A 502 -32.81 -12.19 -29.01
CA ASP A 502 -33.50 -12.21 -30.31
C ASP A 502 -33.24 -13.50 -31.14
N PHE A 503 -32.84 -14.57 -30.44
CA PHE A 503 -32.67 -15.90 -30.97
C PHE A 503 -33.99 -16.51 -31.44
N GLY A 504 -35.13 -16.05 -30.91
CA GLY A 504 -36.46 -16.64 -31.11
C GLY A 504 -36.81 -17.68 -30.03
N SER A 505 -38.08 -18.05 -29.90
CA SER A 505 -38.53 -18.93 -28.81
C SER A 505 -38.30 -20.42 -29.10
N ILE A 506 -37.74 -21.15 -28.13
CA ILE A 506 -37.73 -22.62 -28.09
C ILE A 506 -38.35 -23.07 -26.76
N SER A 507 -39.31 -23.99 -26.81
CA SER A 507 -39.91 -24.61 -25.62
C SER A 507 -39.44 -26.04 -25.46
N GLY A 508 -39.18 -26.44 -24.22
CA GLY A 508 -38.69 -27.76 -23.87
C GLY A 508 -37.60 -27.67 -22.80
N ARG A 509 -37.04 -28.81 -22.45
CA ARG A 509 -35.90 -28.92 -21.51
C ARG A 509 -34.75 -29.66 -22.15
N VAL A 510 -33.53 -29.27 -21.78
CA VAL A 510 -32.30 -29.91 -22.22
C VAL A 510 -31.40 -30.28 -21.06
N ASP A 511 -30.69 -31.39 -21.24
CA ASP A 511 -29.55 -31.79 -20.43
C ASP A 511 -28.29 -31.47 -21.24
N ALA A 512 -27.23 -31.07 -20.55
CA ALA A 512 -25.92 -30.84 -21.17
C ALA A 512 -24.81 -31.51 -20.35
N GLN A 513 -23.72 -31.85 -21.01
CA GLN A 513 -22.50 -32.33 -20.38
C GLN A 513 -21.32 -31.71 -21.11
N VAL A 514 -20.32 -31.24 -20.37
CA VAL A 514 -19.03 -30.77 -20.90
C VAL A 514 -17.95 -31.50 -20.13
N ARG A 515 -17.18 -32.33 -20.84
CA ARG A 515 -16.08 -33.11 -20.25
C ARG A 515 -14.73 -32.58 -20.66
N GLY A 516 -13.77 -32.66 -19.75
CA GLY A 516 -12.39 -32.21 -19.96
C GLY A 516 -12.33 -30.76 -20.42
N LEU A 517 -13.11 -29.86 -19.80
CA LEU A 517 -13.05 -28.44 -20.13
C LEU A 517 -11.70 -27.91 -19.69
N GLU A 518 -10.95 -27.35 -20.63
CA GLU A 518 -9.71 -26.63 -20.39
C GLU A 518 -9.82 -25.22 -20.95
N LEU A 519 -9.52 -24.23 -20.10
CA LEU A 519 -9.43 -22.83 -20.49
C LEU A 519 -7.98 -22.36 -20.37
N VAL A 520 -7.51 -21.61 -21.35
CA VAL A 520 -6.24 -20.88 -21.30
C VAL A 520 -6.54 -19.41 -21.56
N HIS A 521 -6.08 -18.51 -20.70
CA HIS A 521 -6.43 -17.09 -20.73
C HIS A 521 -7.95 -16.85 -20.80
N TRP A 522 -8.72 -17.64 -20.03
CA TRP A 522 -10.19 -17.62 -20.02
C TRP A 522 -10.86 -17.94 -21.36
N ARG A 523 -10.13 -18.59 -22.29
CA ARG A 523 -10.67 -19.08 -23.57
C ARG A 523 -10.66 -20.60 -23.62
N PRO A 524 -11.74 -21.27 -24.06
CA PRO A 524 -11.77 -22.72 -24.20
C PRO A 524 -10.75 -23.19 -25.25
N VAL A 525 -9.93 -24.18 -24.89
CA VAL A 525 -8.96 -24.81 -25.80
C VAL A 525 -9.23 -26.30 -26.02
N ALA A 526 -9.91 -26.95 -25.07
CA ALA A 526 -10.33 -28.34 -25.18
C ALA A 526 -11.62 -28.57 -24.38
N PHE A 527 -12.50 -29.42 -24.93
CA PHE A 527 -13.63 -30.05 -24.23
C PHE A 527 -14.33 -31.08 -25.12
N ASP A 528 -15.18 -31.91 -24.52
CA ASP A 528 -16.21 -32.72 -25.19
C ASP A 528 -17.59 -32.34 -24.64
N ALA A 529 -18.34 -31.56 -25.42
CA ALA A 529 -19.65 -31.04 -25.04
C ALA A 529 -20.78 -31.77 -25.76
N GLN A 530 -21.84 -32.09 -25.04
CA GLN A 530 -23.08 -32.65 -25.57
C GLN A 530 -24.27 -31.91 -24.95
N VAL A 531 -25.25 -31.56 -25.76
CA VAL A 531 -26.55 -31.03 -25.35
C VAL A 531 -27.61 -31.91 -25.98
N ALA A 532 -28.62 -32.32 -25.22
CA ALA A 532 -29.72 -33.14 -25.71
C ALA A 532 -31.02 -32.80 -25.00
N SER A 533 -32.16 -33.08 -25.63
CA SER A 533 -33.47 -32.96 -24.96
C SER A 533 -33.54 -33.85 -23.72
N SER A 534 -33.96 -33.27 -22.60
CA SER A 534 -34.21 -34.04 -21.38
C SER A 534 -35.33 -35.08 -21.60
N PRO A 535 -35.35 -36.16 -20.82
CA PRO A 535 -36.52 -37.05 -20.74
C PRO A 535 -37.73 -36.31 -20.15
N GLY A 536 -38.95 -36.71 -20.54
CA GLY A 536 -40.20 -36.21 -19.93
C GLY A 536 -41.25 -35.71 -20.91
N ARG A 537 -42.47 -35.48 -20.38
CA ARG A 537 -43.61 -34.95 -21.13
C ARG A 537 -43.76 -33.45 -20.88
N TYR A 538 -43.48 -32.66 -21.89
CA TYR A 538 -43.62 -31.20 -21.88
C TYR A 538 -43.74 -30.68 -23.32
N ARG A 539 -44.21 -29.44 -23.47
CA ARG A 539 -44.36 -28.81 -24.79
C ARG A 539 -42.99 -28.62 -25.44
N ARG A 540 -42.85 -29.14 -26.67
CA ARG A 540 -41.64 -29.07 -27.49
C ARG A 540 -41.96 -28.39 -28.81
N ARG A 541 -41.70 -27.09 -28.89
CA ARG A 541 -41.92 -26.26 -30.09
C ARG A 541 -40.78 -25.30 -30.30
N ILE A 542 -40.48 -25.01 -31.55
CA ILE A 542 -39.45 -24.07 -32.00
C ILE A 542 -40.06 -23.04 -32.94
N SER A 543 -39.74 -21.77 -32.77
CA SER A 543 -40.20 -20.69 -33.66
C SER A 543 -39.43 -20.70 -34.99
N GLN A 544 -40.00 -20.10 -36.03
CA GLN A 544 -39.30 -19.89 -37.30
C GLN A 544 -38.01 -19.08 -37.13
N ARG A 545 -38.03 -18.03 -36.31
CA ARG A 545 -36.84 -17.23 -35.98
C ARG A 545 -35.74 -18.10 -35.35
N ALA A 546 -36.08 -18.95 -34.38
CA ALA A 546 -35.13 -19.89 -33.79
C ALA A 546 -34.55 -20.90 -34.79
N LEU A 547 -35.32 -21.37 -35.76
CA LEU A 547 -34.79 -22.21 -36.84
C LEU A 547 -33.79 -21.46 -37.73
N GLN A 548 -34.08 -20.20 -38.06
CA GLN A 548 -33.17 -19.34 -38.83
C GLN A 548 -31.88 -19.06 -38.06
N SER A 549 -31.99 -18.76 -36.76
CA SER A 549 -30.87 -18.56 -35.83
C SER A 549 -29.95 -19.78 -35.78
N ILE A 550 -30.51 -21.00 -35.63
CA ILE A 550 -29.73 -22.25 -35.64
C ILE A 550 -29.08 -22.47 -37.02
N GLY A 551 -29.80 -22.18 -38.11
CA GLY A 551 -29.28 -22.29 -39.47
C GLY A 551 -28.08 -21.37 -39.72
N ALA A 552 -28.11 -20.14 -39.18
CA ALA A 552 -27.03 -19.18 -39.30
C ALA A 552 -25.74 -19.62 -38.57
N LEU A 553 -25.87 -20.36 -37.46
CA LEU A 553 -24.70 -20.91 -36.73
C LEU A 553 -23.95 -21.96 -37.55
N GLY A 554 -24.68 -22.76 -38.34
CA GLY A 554 -24.12 -23.87 -39.13
C GLY A 554 -23.43 -23.47 -40.45
N GLY A 555 -23.47 -22.21 -40.86
CA GLY A 555 -22.86 -21.71 -42.11
C GLY A 555 -23.73 -21.90 -43.37
N ALA A 556 -23.26 -21.43 -44.52
CA ALA A 556 -24.00 -21.34 -45.80
C ALA A 556 -24.57 -22.67 -46.35
N GLY A 557 -24.24 -23.81 -45.73
CA GLY A 557 -24.76 -25.14 -46.06
C GLY A 557 -25.96 -25.63 -45.24
N VAL A 558 -26.30 -25.01 -44.09
CA VAL A 558 -27.43 -25.46 -43.24
C VAL A 558 -28.78 -24.89 -43.68
N VAL A 559 -28.77 -23.81 -44.46
CA VAL A 559 -30.00 -23.12 -44.89
C VAL A 559 -30.72 -23.83 -46.05
N ASN A 560 -30.06 -24.77 -46.74
CA ASN A 560 -30.57 -25.33 -48.01
C ASN A 560 -31.58 -26.49 -47.88
N ALA A 561 -31.92 -26.93 -46.67
CA ALA A 561 -32.86 -28.04 -46.44
C ALA A 561 -34.16 -27.64 -45.71
N ILE A 562 -34.44 -26.35 -45.52
CA ILE A 562 -35.71 -25.91 -44.94
C ILE A 562 -36.76 -25.81 -46.07
N GLN A 563 -37.83 -26.59 -46.00
CA GLN A 563 -38.93 -26.52 -46.97
C GLN A 563 -39.55 -25.10 -46.97
N ARG A 564 -39.14 -24.28 -47.95
CA ARG A 564 -39.53 -22.86 -48.12
C ARG A 564 -41.05 -22.62 -48.18
N SER A 565 -41.85 -23.65 -48.46
CA SER A 565 -43.31 -23.60 -48.53
C SER A 565 -43.99 -23.64 -47.15
N ALA A 566 -43.46 -24.39 -46.17
CA ALA A 566 -44.08 -24.55 -44.85
C ALA A 566 -43.92 -23.33 -43.94
N LEU A 567 -42.83 -22.56 -44.14
CA LEU A 567 -42.50 -21.34 -43.40
C LEU A 567 -43.48 -20.17 -43.61
N ARG A 568 -44.37 -20.22 -44.60
CA ARG A 568 -45.34 -19.15 -44.88
C ARG A 568 -46.67 -19.30 -44.13
N PHE A 569 -46.93 -20.47 -43.53
CA PHE A 569 -48.23 -20.80 -42.94
C PHE A 569 -48.20 -21.03 -41.43
N PHE A 570 -47.01 -21.13 -40.81
CA PHE A 570 -46.87 -21.47 -39.40
C PHE A 570 -45.71 -20.74 -38.74
N ASP A 571 -45.97 -20.09 -37.60
CA ASP A 571 -44.96 -19.34 -36.84
C ASP A 571 -44.09 -20.23 -35.92
N SER A 572 -44.52 -21.49 -35.68
CA SER A 572 -43.78 -22.45 -34.87
C SER A 572 -44.01 -23.90 -35.29
N PHE A 573 -43.01 -24.74 -35.04
CA PHE A 573 -42.95 -26.16 -35.42
C PHE A 573 -42.77 -27.03 -34.18
N GLY A 574 -43.40 -28.20 -34.14
CA GLY A 574 -43.19 -29.20 -33.10
C GLY A 574 -41.94 -30.05 -33.36
N TYR A 575 -41.26 -30.46 -32.30
CA TYR A 575 -40.09 -31.34 -32.39
C TYR A 575 -40.13 -32.46 -31.34
N ARG A 576 -39.56 -33.63 -31.65
CA ARG A 576 -39.37 -34.74 -30.72
C ARG A 576 -38.08 -34.59 -29.93
N ARG A 577 -36.96 -34.35 -30.62
CA ARG A 577 -35.63 -34.29 -30.01
C ARG A 577 -34.85 -33.13 -30.64
N ILE A 578 -34.06 -32.45 -29.82
CA ILE A 578 -32.97 -31.55 -30.21
C ILE A 578 -31.70 -32.07 -29.54
N GLY A 579 -30.59 -32.03 -30.26
CA GLY A 579 -29.30 -32.43 -29.71
C GLY A 579 -28.14 -32.01 -30.60
N LEU A 580 -27.04 -31.65 -29.95
CA LEU A 580 -25.81 -31.16 -30.57
C LEU A 580 -24.63 -31.62 -29.73
N SER A 581 -23.53 -32.00 -30.37
CA SER A 581 -22.26 -32.20 -29.68
C SER A 581 -21.11 -31.50 -30.39
N CYS A 582 -20.09 -31.14 -29.62
CA CYS A 582 -18.87 -30.49 -30.08
C CYS A 582 -17.69 -31.06 -29.30
N VAL A 583 -16.73 -31.66 -30.02
CA VAL A 583 -15.42 -31.97 -29.46
C VAL A 583 -14.43 -30.91 -29.92
N LEU A 584 -14.00 -30.03 -29.02
CA LEU A 584 -13.02 -28.99 -29.31
C LEU A 584 -11.61 -29.55 -29.11
N LYS A 585 -10.80 -29.51 -30.17
CA LYS A 585 -9.36 -29.77 -30.13
C LYS A 585 -8.64 -28.91 -31.16
N ASN A 586 -7.53 -28.29 -30.76
CA ASN A 586 -6.67 -27.47 -31.64
C ASN A 586 -7.46 -26.38 -32.38
N GLY A 587 -8.37 -25.67 -31.69
CA GLY A 587 -9.19 -24.60 -32.27
C GLY A 587 -10.33 -25.08 -33.19
N VAL A 588 -10.46 -26.38 -33.45
CA VAL A 588 -11.52 -26.94 -34.31
C VAL A 588 -12.52 -27.70 -33.46
N CYS A 589 -13.78 -27.29 -33.57
CA CYS A 589 -14.92 -27.96 -32.98
C CYS A 589 -15.47 -28.99 -33.98
N ARG A 590 -15.40 -30.28 -33.61
CA ARG A 590 -15.99 -31.37 -34.38
C ARG A 590 -17.44 -31.58 -33.97
N MET A 591 -18.37 -31.23 -34.85
CA MET A 591 -19.81 -31.21 -34.61
C MET A 591 -20.48 -32.56 -34.90
N ASP A 592 -21.46 -32.92 -34.08
CA ASP A 592 -22.40 -34.00 -34.34
C ASP A 592 -23.80 -33.69 -33.78
N GLY A 593 -24.76 -34.56 -34.07
CA GLY A 593 -26.18 -34.35 -33.72
C GLY A 593 -26.73 -35.31 -32.68
N ILE A 594 -28.06 -35.49 -32.72
CA ILE A 594 -28.87 -36.37 -31.87
C ILE A 594 -28.41 -37.84 -31.92
N GLU A 595 -27.81 -38.26 -33.05
CA GLU A 595 -27.32 -39.62 -33.30
C GLU A 595 -25.79 -39.63 -33.37
N SER A 596 -25.14 -39.33 -32.25
CA SER A 596 -23.68 -39.21 -32.18
C SER A 596 -22.98 -40.48 -32.70
N GLY A 597 -22.02 -40.32 -33.61
CA GLY A 597 -21.25 -41.40 -34.22
C GLY A 597 -21.92 -42.13 -35.39
N ARG A 598 -23.14 -41.77 -35.80
CA ARG A 598 -23.80 -42.31 -37.00
C ARG A 598 -23.82 -41.25 -38.10
N ALA A 599 -23.07 -41.48 -39.18
CA ALA A 599 -23.15 -40.63 -40.35
C ALA A 599 -24.45 -40.92 -41.11
N ARG A 600 -25.21 -39.87 -41.43
CA ARG A 600 -26.31 -40.01 -42.39
C ARG A 600 -25.74 -40.31 -43.79
N PRO A 601 -26.51 -40.96 -44.69
CA PRO A 601 -26.06 -41.25 -46.05
C PRO A 601 -25.64 -39.99 -46.85
N ASP A 602 -26.20 -38.83 -46.50
CA ASP A 602 -25.91 -37.52 -47.10
C ASP A 602 -24.72 -36.79 -46.43
N GLY A 603 -23.97 -37.46 -45.55
CA GLY A 603 -22.81 -36.89 -44.83
C GLY A 603 -23.17 -35.93 -43.69
N GLY A 604 -24.45 -35.58 -43.53
CA GLY A 604 -24.93 -34.67 -42.49
C GLY A 604 -25.12 -35.32 -41.11
N PHE A 605 -25.55 -34.52 -40.14
CA PHE A 605 -25.96 -34.95 -38.80
C PHE A 605 -27.28 -34.27 -38.40
N LEU A 606 -28.18 -35.02 -37.77
CA LEU A 606 -29.51 -34.53 -37.39
C LEU A 606 -29.44 -33.74 -36.09
N ILE A 607 -29.77 -32.44 -36.12
CA ILE A 607 -29.76 -31.54 -34.96
C ILE A 607 -31.13 -31.49 -34.30
N ILE A 608 -32.20 -31.45 -35.10
CA ILE A 608 -33.59 -31.45 -34.64
C ILE A 608 -34.35 -32.53 -35.39
N GLN A 609 -35.04 -33.40 -34.63
CA GLN A 609 -36.00 -34.36 -35.15
C GLN A 609 -37.41 -33.80 -34.94
N GLY A 610 -38.13 -33.54 -36.03
CA GLY A 610 -39.50 -33.02 -36.05
C GLY A 610 -40.51 -33.95 -35.37
N GLY A 611 -41.57 -33.37 -34.81
CA GLY A 611 -42.64 -34.10 -34.15
C GLY A 611 -43.97 -33.35 -34.10
N GLY A 612 -45.07 -34.02 -34.45
CA GLY A 612 -46.40 -33.41 -34.53
C GLY A 612 -46.66 -32.72 -35.87
N VAL A 613 -47.67 -31.85 -35.93
CA VAL A 613 -48.03 -31.06 -37.12
C VAL A 613 -48.19 -29.59 -36.73
N PRO A 614 -47.47 -28.65 -37.37
CA PRO A 614 -46.38 -28.85 -38.34
C PRO A 614 -45.07 -29.29 -37.65
N ALA A 615 -44.23 -30.05 -38.35
CA ALA A 615 -42.91 -30.51 -37.88
C ALA A 615 -41.85 -30.35 -38.97
N LEU A 616 -40.59 -30.14 -38.57
CA LEU A 616 -39.45 -29.99 -39.47
C LEU A 616 -38.22 -30.66 -38.87
N ASP A 617 -37.45 -31.36 -39.69
CA ASP A 617 -36.12 -31.85 -39.34
C ASP A 617 -35.05 -30.79 -39.68
N VAL A 618 -34.04 -30.64 -38.82
CA VAL A 618 -32.88 -29.76 -39.08
C VAL A 618 -31.62 -30.61 -39.16
N VAL A 619 -30.91 -30.50 -40.29
CA VAL A 619 -29.69 -31.25 -40.58
C VAL A 619 -28.52 -30.29 -40.73
N GLY A 620 -27.43 -30.55 -40.01
CA GLY A 620 -26.15 -29.87 -40.17
C GLY A 620 -25.24 -30.63 -41.13
N TYR A 621 -24.52 -29.91 -41.99
CA TYR A 621 -23.56 -30.50 -42.93
C TYR A 621 -22.09 -30.18 -42.57
N ASN A 622 -21.85 -29.13 -41.78
CA ASN A 622 -20.51 -28.72 -41.36
C ASN A 622 -20.08 -29.44 -40.07
N ARG A 623 -19.34 -30.55 -40.23
CA ARG A 623 -18.82 -31.36 -39.10
C ARG A 623 -17.55 -30.82 -38.45
N ARG A 624 -16.86 -29.87 -39.10
CA ARG A 624 -15.65 -29.23 -38.57
C ARG A 624 -15.85 -27.73 -38.72
N ILE A 625 -15.85 -27.02 -37.60
CA ILE A 625 -16.05 -25.58 -37.56
C ILE A 625 -14.91 -24.99 -36.73
N ASP A 626 -14.31 -23.92 -37.24
CA ASP A 626 -13.37 -23.12 -36.45
C ASP A 626 -14.11 -22.53 -35.23
N TRP A 627 -13.52 -22.69 -34.04
CA TRP A 627 -14.19 -22.32 -32.81
C TRP A 627 -14.42 -20.81 -32.69
N ASP A 628 -13.44 -20.00 -33.11
CA ASP A 628 -13.54 -18.54 -33.06
C ASP A 628 -14.57 -18.04 -34.07
N GLU A 629 -14.65 -18.69 -35.24
CA GLU A 629 -15.71 -18.43 -36.20
C GLU A 629 -17.10 -18.77 -35.64
N LEU A 630 -17.25 -19.90 -34.96
CA LEU A 630 -18.51 -20.29 -34.32
C LEU A 630 -18.95 -19.28 -33.25
N LEU A 631 -18.02 -18.85 -32.39
CA LEU A 631 -18.28 -17.83 -31.37
C LEU A 631 -18.68 -16.49 -32.01
N THR A 632 -17.97 -16.09 -33.07
CA THR A 632 -18.27 -14.85 -33.81
C THR A 632 -19.68 -14.89 -34.40
N ARG A 633 -20.12 -16.04 -34.93
CA ARG A 633 -21.47 -16.23 -35.46
C ARG A 633 -22.51 -16.21 -34.35
N LEU A 634 -22.25 -16.91 -33.23
CA LEU A 634 -23.15 -16.92 -32.07
C LEU A 634 -23.35 -15.51 -31.49
N GLY A 635 -22.29 -14.72 -31.41
CA GLY A 635 -22.34 -13.33 -30.95
C GLY A 635 -23.22 -12.42 -31.82
N ARG A 636 -23.36 -12.69 -33.12
CA ARG A 636 -24.27 -11.91 -34.00
C ARG A 636 -25.74 -12.22 -33.75
N VAL A 637 -26.05 -13.48 -33.44
CA VAL A 637 -27.43 -13.97 -33.27
C VAL A 637 -27.96 -13.73 -31.85
N THR A 638 -27.07 -13.41 -30.90
CA THR A 638 -27.41 -13.15 -29.50
C THR A 638 -27.44 -11.67 -29.13
N LYS A 639 -27.02 -10.76 -30.03
CA LYS A 639 -27.14 -9.31 -29.81
C LYS A 639 -28.60 -8.88 -29.82
N VAL A 640 -28.99 -8.10 -28.82
CA VAL A 640 -30.22 -7.31 -28.83
C VAL A 640 -29.94 -6.10 -29.72
N GLU A 641 -30.64 -5.93 -30.84
CA GLU A 641 -30.59 -4.68 -31.60
C GLU A 641 -31.09 -3.56 -30.68
N ALA A 642 -30.20 -2.62 -30.34
CA ALA A 642 -30.62 -1.35 -29.74
C ALA A 642 -31.53 -0.64 -30.74
N ALA A 643 -32.70 -0.20 -30.30
CA ALA A 643 -33.59 0.61 -31.12
C ALA A 643 -32.81 1.83 -31.67
N PRO A 644 -32.99 2.20 -32.96
CA PRO A 644 -32.31 3.36 -33.50
C PRO A 644 -32.78 4.60 -32.72
N VAL A 645 -31.82 5.27 -32.08
CA VAL A 645 -32.02 6.65 -31.63
C VAL A 645 -32.11 7.47 -32.91
N VAL A 646 -33.31 7.93 -33.23
CA VAL A 646 -33.50 8.98 -34.22
C VAL A 646 -32.99 10.25 -33.56
N GLU A 647 -31.87 10.79 -34.06
CA GLU A 647 -31.42 12.15 -33.76
C GLU A 647 -32.44 13.20 -34.23
#